data_AF-A0A7V8AB62-F1
#
_entry.id   AF-A0A7V8AB62-F1
#
_cell.length_a   1.000
_cell.length_b   1.000
_cell.length_c   1.000
_cell.angle_alpha   90.00
_cell.angle_beta   90.00
_cell.angle_gamma   90.00
#
_symmetry.space_group_name_H-M   'P 1'
#
loop_
_entity.id
_entity.type
_entity.pdbx_description
1 polymer ?
#
loop_
_entity_poly.entity_id
_entity_poly.type
_entity_poly.pdbx_seq_one_letter_code
_entity_poly.pdbx_strand_id
1 'polypeptide(L)'
;MGNQINFPARLEETAIKIKATLSALIPEAEGPEQQLISAMRYAVLGNGKYLRPFLVLETGRLFDVDEARLLRVAAALEAVHCYSLVHDDLPCMDDDDLRRGRPTVHKQYDEATAVLTGDALLTFAFEILSDAQTHFDPNVRLQLVALLARVSGAKGMVGGQMMDMSGAHLGNDIAAISRMQRLKTGGLFGFAVESGAILGKASDRMRHALGGFAHDFGLAFQIADDIHDVVGKAENLGKGLIALQNDANCKGNSFMSSTPHLDSIKLPADLKGKSPNELVQIADELRRETIDAVSVTGGHLGAGLGVVELTVALHHVFDTPKDILIWDVGHQAYPHKILTGRRDRIRTLRQKDGLSGFTKRSESEYDPFGAAHAATSISAALGFCASRDAQGNDNNVIAVIGDGSISAGMAYEAMNKAAETTGQLIVILNDNDMSIAPPVGGMSNYLAKLVSGGSYRALRRVGKQMASILPKPMQAAAKKAEEFARGMATGGTLFEELGFYYVGPIDGHDIEVLVDVLENAKKITDRPVLIHAVTHKGHGYAPAESADDKYHGVVKFNVVTGEQNKTQSNAPSYTKIFGETLTKLAQSDEKIVAITAAMPSGTGLDIFQKDFPRRMFDVGIAEQHAVTFAAGMAADGMKPFCAIYSTFLQRGYDQVVHDVALQSLPVRFAIDRAGLVGADGATHAGSFDIGYMGALPNMVFMAAADEAELALMVATSLAIDDGPSAFRYPRGEGVGAIIPSVLTPLEIGKGRIIQEGTKIAILSFGTRLAEAQLAANLLGAMGLSTTVADARFAKPLDEDLVRVLAQNHEILLTLEEGAVGGFGAFVLHFLSRDGLLDNGLKVRTLTLPDVFQDHDKPEAQYAMAGLNAENIVKTALTTMGFDEALQARMVVGVGGISPTITIGGRRTTINFITDEEDFGRVTFDNVDAFKVCRGESPPYDLMSLAMDDSNWVFKVKNSKWLQERYEYEKKYYGSSYEWGGSVDEMLTDFNHYLFYFHDEFIEVIARGLWFESSKKDLYGKPLPKNHPLMPIQKGKIEYFEIAGIECRSITNSIPIEELIIRTKCCKQKLISLETKFKGKFRSEWTLEIKVRSGEIVSYLARNFSEKSMEKAGVIGMEEIMPFFEEYVKSTANRAK
;
A
#
# COMPACT_ATOMS: atom_id res chain seq x y z
N MET A 1 21.07 56.89 -8.89
CA MET A 1 22.34 56.17 -9.08
C MET A 1 22.05 54.94 -9.91
N GLY A 2 22.37 55.02 -11.19
CA GLY A 2 22.29 53.90 -12.12
C GLY A 2 23.53 53.03 -11.99
N ASN A 3 23.29 51.73 -11.94
CA ASN A 3 24.12 50.69 -12.54
C ASN A 3 23.13 49.57 -12.81
N GLN A 4 22.85 49.29 -14.09
CA GLN A 4 22.24 48.01 -14.46
C GLN A 4 23.23 46.95 -13.99
N ILE A 5 22.80 46.13 -13.04
CA ILE A 5 23.62 45.03 -12.55
C ILE A 5 23.78 44.06 -13.72
N ASN A 6 25.00 43.84 -14.18
CA ASN A 6 25.29 42.77 -15.13
C ASN A 6 25.19 41.45 -14.37
N PHE A 7 24.02 40.82 -14.45
CA PHE A 7 23.70 39.59 -13.72
C PHE A 7 24.73 38.46 -13.95
N PRO A 8 25.11 38.13 -15.20
CA PRO A 8 26.19 37.16 -15.45
C PRO A 8 27.49 37.49 -14.72
N ALA A 9 27.95 38.75 -14.78
CA ALA A 9 29.21 39.16 -14.14
C ALA A 9 29.15 39.04 -12.60
N ARG A 10 28.00 39.34 -11.99
CA ARG A 10 27.80 39.28 -10.53
C ARG A 10 27.61 37.84 -10.02
N LEU A 11 27.03 36.98 -10.84
CA LEU A 11 26.93 35.54 -10.59
C LEU A 11 28.32 34.89 -10.66
N GLU A 12 29.15 35.29 -11.62
CA GLU A 12 30.55 34.85 -11.74
C GLU A 12 31.39 35.32 -10.54
N GLU A 13 31.26 36.59 -10.13
CA GLU A 13 31.92 37.12 -8.93
C GLU A 13 31.52 36.32 -7.68
N THR A 14 30.23 35.98 -7.56
CA THR A 14 29.72 35.16 -6.46
C THR A 14 30.33 33.76 -6.48
N ALA A 15 30.38 33.11 -7.65
CA ALA A 15 30.98 31.80 -7.81
C ALA A 15 32.45 31.78 -7.36
N ILE A 16 33.23 32.82 -7.71
CA ILE A 16 34.64 32.97 -7.28
C ILE A 16 34.73 33.07 -5.76
N LYS A 17 33.91 33.92 -5.13
CA LYS A 17 33.92 34.12 -3.67
C LYS A 17 33.50 32.85 -2.92
N ILE A 18 32.50 32.13 -3.41
CA ILE A 18 32.02 30.88 -2.79
C ILE A 18 33.06 29.76 -2.93
N LYS A 19 33.68 29.60 -4.10
CA LYS A 19 34.79 28.63 -4.30
C LYS A 19 35.97 28.93 -3.39
N ALA A 20 36.38 30.20 -3.27
CA ALA A 20 37.45 30.61 -2.36
C ALA A 20 37.09 30.29 -0.89
N THR A 21 35.84 30.55 -0.49
CA THR A 21 35.34 30.26 0.85
C THR A 21 35.31 28.76 1.14
N LEU A 22 34.76 27.94 0.23
CA LEU A 22 34.74 26.48 0.35
C LEU A 22 36.15 25.88 0.38
N SER A 23 37.07 26.40 -0.43
CA SER A 23 38.46 25.95 -0.42
C SER A 23 39.19 26.30 0.88
N ALA A 24 38.81 27.38 1.55
CA ALA A 24 39.36 27.76 2.86
C ALA A 24 38.74 26.95 4.00
N LEU A 25 37.45 26.64 3.91
CA LEU A 25 36.72 25.87 4.92
C LEU A 25 37.01 24.37 4.86
N ILE A 26 37.38 23.83 3.69
CA ILE A 26 37.77 22.43 3.50
C ILE A 26 39.24 22.41 3.05
N PRO A 27 40.21 22.54 3.98
CA PRO A 27 41.63 22.52 3.64
C PRO A 27 42.05 21.15 3.09
N GLU A 28 43.17 21.10 2.38
CA GLU A 28 43.78 19.82 2.01
C GLU A 28 44.27 19.11 3.27
N ALA A 29 44.12 17.79 3.31
CA ALA A 29 44.50 16.97 4.46
C ALA A 29 45.57 15.95 4.09
N GLU A 30 46.44 15.66 5.06
CA GLU A 30 47.46 14.62 5.01
C GLU A 30 47.08 13.51 6.00
N GLY A 31 46.97 12.25 5.55
CA GLY A 31 46.57 11.13 6.42
C GLY A 31 45.48 10.23 5.83
N PRO A 32 44.94 9.28 6.61
CA PRO A 32 43.92 8.32 6.15
C PRO A 32 42.61 8.97 5.65
N GLU A 33 42.31 10.20 6.05
CA GLU A 33 41.17 11.00 5.63
C GLU A 33 41.38 11.74 4.30
N GLN A 34 42.58 11.70 3.74
CA GLN A 34 42.96 12.44 2.52
C GLN A 34 42.02 12.14 1.36
N GLN A 35 41.61 10.88 1.16
CA GLN A 35 40.74 10.50 0.04
C GLN A 35 39.35 11.12 0.18
N LEU A 36 38.75 11.08 1.37
CA LEU A 36 37.44 11.67 1.65
C LEU A 36 37.47 13.18 1.46
N ILE A 37 38.46 13.87 2.04
CA ILE A 37 38.59 15.34 1.93
C ILE A 37 38.86 15.74 0.47
N SER A 38 39.63 14.93 -0.26
CA SER A 38 39.85 15.15 -1.70
C SER A 38 38.55 15.01 -2.50
N ALA A 39 37.71 14.02 -2.19
CA ALA A 39 36.42 13.81 -2.82
C ALA A 39 35.38 14.90 -2.46
N MET A 40 35.35 15.37 -1.21
CA MET A 40 34.55 16.53 -0.79
C MET A 40 34.95 17.79 -1.57
N ARG A 41 36.26 18.08 -1.66
CA ARG A 41 36.80 19.19 -2.48
C ARG A 41 36.45 19.03 -3.94
N TYR A 42 36.53 17.81 -4.48
CA TYR A 42 36.16 17.51 -5.87
C TYR A 42 34.70 17.87 -6.16
N ALA A 43 33.77 17.51 -5.26
CA ALA A 43 32.34 17.75 -5.41
C ALA A 43 31.97 19.25 -5.34
N VAL A 44 32.51 20.00 -4.37
CA VAL A 44 32.09 21.39 -4.13
C VAL A 44 32.84 22.44 -4.97
N LEU A 45 34.05 22.12 -5.45
CA LEU A 45 34.86 23.03 -6.28
C LEU A 45 34.61 22.83 -7.79
N GLY A 46 33.62 22.01 -8.16
CA GLY A 46 33.20 21.78 -9.54
C GLY A 46 32.60 23.01 -10.25
N ASN A 47 32.13 22.81 -11.49
CA ASN A 47 31.57 23.88 -12.31
C ASN A 47 30.05 24.04 -12.07
N GLY A 48 29.70 24.68 -10.95
CA GLY A 48 28.32 25.03 -10.61
C GLY A 48 27.86 26.40 -11.14
N LYS A 49 26.55 26.62 -11.24
CA LYS A 49 25.94 27.93 -11.56
C LYS A 49 25.85 28.87 -10.34
N TYR A 50 26.05 28.37 -9.12
CA TYR A 50 26.07 29.12 -7.84
C TYR A 50 24.86 30.06 -7.58
N LEU A 51 23.70 29.76 -8.17
CA LEU A 51 22.50 30.61 -8.07
C LEU A 51 21.92 30.67 -6.65
N ARG A 52 21.88 29.55 -5.93
CA ARG A 52 21.39 29.51 -4.54
C ARG A 52 22.31 30.31 -3.58
N PRO A 53 23.64 30.13 -3.61
CA PRO A 53 24.58 31.01 -2.92
C PRO A 53 24.43 32.51 -3.26
N PHE A 54 24.17 32.83 -4.53
CA PHE A 54 23.90 34.21 -4.95
C PHE A 54 22.67 34.80 -4.26
N LEU A 55 21.57 34.03 -4.15
CA LEU A 55 20.36 34.49 -3.46
C LEU A 55 20.57 34.74 -1.97
N VAL A 56 21.43 33.96 -1.31
CA VAL A 56 21.82 34.20 0.09
C VAL A 56 22.49 35.57 0.22
N LEU A 57 23.47 35.86 -0.65
CA LEU A 57 24.23 37.11 -0.63
C LEU A 57 23.33 38.31 -0.94
N GLU A 58 22.51 38.24 -1.98
CA GLU A 58 21.63 39.36 -2.34
C GLU A 58 20.58 39.62 -1.27
N THR A 59 19.97 38.57 -0.70
CA THR A 59 18.98 38.76 0.35
C THR A 59 19.60 39.30 1.63
N GLY A 60 20.80 38.85 2.00
CA GLY A 60 21.52 39.38 3.16
C GLY A 60 21.95 40.84 3.01
N ARG A 61 22.33 41.26 1.80
CA ARG A 61 22.66 42.67 1.50
C ARG A 61 21.47 43.61 1.69
N LEU A 62 20.23 43.12 1.56
CA LEU A 62 19.02 43.92 1.86
C LEU A 62 18.91 44.30 3.34
N PHE A 63 19.57 43.54 4.22
CA PHE A 63 19.54 43.71 5.66
C PHE A 63 20.90 44.12 6.24
N ASP A 64 21.80 44.65 5.40
CA ASP A 64 23.14 45.12 5.78
C ASP A 64 23.96 44.06 6.54
N VAL A 65 23.78 42.77 6.19
CA VAL A 65 24.56 41.68 6.80
C VAL A 65 25.97 41.67 6.26
N ASP A 66 26.94 41.51 7.17
CA ASP A 66 28.36 41.35 6.83
C ASP A 66 28.60 40.22 5.81
N GLU A 67 29.36 40.53 4.75
CA GLU A 67 29.55 39.63 3.61
C GLU A 67 30.28 38.33 4.01
N ALA A 68 31.21 38.37 4.98
CA ALA A 68 31.91 37.17 5.42
C ALA A 68 30.95 36.15 6.07
N ARG A 69 29.93 36.62 6.80
CA ARG A 69 28.89 35.76 7.38
C ARG A 69 27.97 35.17 6.33
N LEU A 70 27.61 35.97 5.32
CA LEU A 70 26.79 35.50 4.20
C LEU A 70 27.51 34.42 3.39
N LEU A 71 28.82 34.58 3.14
CA LEU A 71 29.64 33.60 2.43
C LEU A 71 29.69 32.25 3.16
N ARG A 72 29.71 32.24 4.51
CA ARG A 72 29.65 30.99 5.29
C ARG A 72 28.31 30.27 5.14
N VAL A 73 27.18 30.99 5.26
CA VAL A 73 25.85 30.38 5.08
C VAL A 73 25.64 29.91 3.64
N ALA A 74 26.13 30.68 2.66
CA ALA A 74 26.09 30.31 1.26
C ALA A 74 26.97 29.09 0.95
N ALA A 75 28.13 28.95 1.60
CA ALA A 75 28.99 27.75 1.52
C ALA A 75 28.32 26.52 2.14
N ALA A 76 27.64 26.67 3.28
CA ALA A 76 26.87 25.57 3.89
C ALA A 76 25.73 25.10 2.96
N LEU A 77 25.03 26.02 2.31
CA LEU A 77 23.99 25.68 1.34
C LEU A 77 24.55 24.98 0.09
N GLU A 78 25.68 25.44 -0.43
CA GLU A 78 26.33 24.77 -1.57
C GLU A 78 26.84 23.37 -1.18
N ALA A 79 27.34 23.18 0.04
CA ALA A 79 27.72 21.86 0.54
C ALA A 79 26.52 20.91 0.56
N VAL A 80 25.34 21.37 1.01
CA VAL A 80 24.10 20.56 0.96
C VAL A 80 23.69 20.25 -0.48
N HIS A 81 23.73 21.24 -1.37
CA HIS A 81 23.41 21.06 -2.79
C HIS A 81 24.36 20.06 -3.48
N CYS A 82 25.65 20.10 -3.15
CA CYS A 82 26.63 19.16 -3.68
C CYS A 82 26.45 17.76 -3.08
N TYR A 83 26.14 17.63 -1.78
CA TYR A 83 25.83 16.32 -1.18
C TYR A 83 24.70 15.63 -1.95
N SER A 84 23.60 16.36 -2.20
CA SER A 84 22.45 15.76 -2.85
C SER A 84 22.79 15.25 -4.25
N LEU A 85 23.61 15.99 -5.01
CA LEU A 85 24.08 15.56 -6.33
C LEU A 85 25.00 14.33 -6.24
N VAL A 86 25.90 14.26 -5.25
CA VAL A 86 26.80 13.10 -5.10
C VAL A 86 26.02 11.82 -4.83
N HIS A 87 24.93 11.91 -4.05
CA HIS A 87 24.05 10.77 -3.80
C HIS A 87 23.13 10.47 -5.00
N ASP A 88 22.56 11.49 -5.66
CA ASP A 88 21.76 11.34 -6.90
C ASP A 88 22.55 10.60 -8.00
N ASP A 89 23.85 10.89 -8.11
CA ASP A 89 24.70 10.31 -9.13
C ASP A 89 25.00 8.81 -8.90
N LEU A 90 24.73 8.23 -7.71
CA LEU A 90 25.08 6.84 -7.41
C LEU A 90 24.33 5.83 -8.29
N PRO A 91 24.87 4.61 -8.50
CA PRO A 91 24.21 3.58 -9.31
C PRO A 91 22.82 3.16 -8.80
N CYS A 92 22.52 3.36 -7.52
CA CYS A 92 21.21 3.09 -6.92
C CYS A 92 20.18 4.22 -7.11
N MET A 93 20.59 5.34 -7.72
CA MET A 93 19.76 6.49 -8.06
C MET A 93 19.80 6.74 -9.59
N ASP A 94 20.55 7.72 -10.08
CA ASP A 94 20.55 8.09 -11.50
C ASP A 94 21.63 7.37 -12.34
N ASP A 95 22.65 6.77 -11.72
CA ASP A 95 23.84 6.17 -12.38
C ASP A 95 24.48 7.08 -13.46
N ASP A 96 24.51 8.39 -13.21
CA ASP A 96 25.06 9.36 -14.15
C ASP A 96 26.61 9.21 -14.22
N ASP A 97 27.18 9.02 -15.42
CA ASP A 97 28.63 8.94 -15.63
C ASP A 97 29.32 10.31 -15.48
N LEU A 98 28.61 11.40 -15.83
CA LEU A 98 29.15 12.76 -15.91
C LEU A 98 28.22 13.77 -15.23
N ARG A 99 28.80 14.65 -14.42
CA ARG A 99 28.12 15.80 -13.82
C ARG A 99 28.96 17.07 -14.03
N ARG A 100 28.32 18.12 -14.57
CA ARG A 100 28.97 19.42 -14.84
C ARG A 100 30.26 19.28 -15.69
N GLY A 101 30.24 18.36 -16.65
CA GLY A 101 31.35 18.09 -17.57
C GLY A 101 32.55 17.36 -16.96
N ARG A 102 32.39 16.76 -15.78
CA ARG A 102 33.41 15.94 -15.09
C ARG A 102 32.83 14.58 -14.72
N PRO A 103 33.66 13.53 -14.55
CA PRO A 103 33.21 12.27 -13.95
C PRO A 103 32.48 12.52 -12.62
N THR A 104 31.39 11.80 -12.39
CA THR A 104 30.72 11.82 -11.08
C THR A 104 31.63 11.25 -9.99
N VAL A 105 31.36 11.57 -8.72
CA VAL A 105 32.28 11.23 -7.61
C VAL A 105 32.51 9.72 -7.51
N HIS A 106 31.47 8.93 -7.74
CA HIS A 106 31.56 7.46 -7.68
C HIS A 106 32.32 6.86 -8.88
N LYS A 107 32.34 7.53 -10.05
CA LYS A 107 33.18 7.14 -11.19
C LYS A 107 34.64 7.61 -11.05
N GLN A 108 34.86 8.76 -10.39
CA GLN A 108 36.20 9.32 -10.17
C GLN A 108 36.97 8.59 -9.07
N TYR A 109 36.28 8.17 -8.01
CA TYR A 109 36.84 7.49 -6.85
C TYR A 109 36.27 6.07 -6.78
N ASP A 110 35.19 5.88 -6.02
CA ASP A 110 34.41 4.65 -5.90
C ASP A 110 33.07 4.96 -5.19
N GLU A 111 32.14 4.00 -5.18
CA GLU A 111 30.81 4.16 -4.55
C GLU A 111 30.89 4.43 -3.05
N ALA A 112 31.78 3.74 -2.33
CA ALA A 112 31.93 3.92 -0.89
C ALA A 112 32.41 5.34 -0.54
N THR A 113 33.36 5.86 -1.31
CA THR A 113 33.88 7.23 -1.20
C THR A 113 32.78 8.24 -1.52
N ALA A 114 31.93 7.98 -2.52
CA ALA A 114 30.83 8.86 -2.86
C ALA A 114 29.75 8.92 -1.77
N VAL A 115 29.36 7.78 -1.18
CA VAL A 115 28.44 7.73 -0.04
C VAL A 115 28.99 8.54 1.13
N LEU A 116 30.24 8.25 1.53
CA LEU A 116 30.91 8.96 2.63
C LEU A 116 31.10 10.45 2.34
N THR A 117 31.33 10.84 1.09
CA THR A 117 31.45 12.24 0.68
C THR A 117 30.14 12.99 0.86
N GLY A 118 29.01 12.40 0.48
CA GLY A 118 27.70 13.02 0.70
C GLY A 118 27.38 13.16 2.19
N ASP A 119 27.62 12.12 2.99
CA ASP A 119 27.40 12.16 4.44
C ASP A 119 28.26 13.24 5.13
N ALA A 120 29.53 13.33 4.72
CA ALA A 120 30.46 14.32 5.23
C ALA A 120 30.05 15.75 4.83
N LEU A 121 29.64 15.98 3.58
CA LEU A 121 29.19 17.30 3.12
C LEU A 121 27.91 17.77 3.80
N LEU A 122 26.94 16.86 4.02
CA LEU A 122 25.72 17.16 4.75
C LEU A 122 26.03 17.56 6.20
N THR A 123 26.88 16.79 6.87
CA THR A 123 27.28 17.06 8.26
C THR A 123 28.09 18.37 8.36
N PHE A 124 29.00 18.59 7.42
CA PHE A 124 29.83 19.79 7.34
C PHE A 124 29.01 21.08 7.16
N ALA A 125 27.89 21.04 6.44
CA ALA A 125 27.00 22.18 6.34
C ALA A 125 26.43 22.61 7.71
N PHE A 126 26.04 21.65 8.55
CA PHE A 126 25.58 21.95 9.91
C PHE A 126 26.70 22.45 10.81
N GLU A 127 27.92 21.92 10.65
CA GLU A 127 29.10 22.42 11.34
C GLU A 127 29.33 23.91 11.03
N ILE A 128 29.33 24.29 9.74
CA ILE A 128 29.47 25.70 9.33
C ILE A 128 28.39 26.57 9.97
N LEU A 129 27.12 26.16 9.94
CA LEU A 129 26.02 26.97 10.50
C LEU A 129 26.07 27.08 12.03
N SER A 130 26.60 26.08 12.72
CA SER A 130 26.75 26.06 14.17
C SER A 130 27.94 26.91 14.67
N ASP A 131 28.91 27.20 13.82
CA ASP A 131 30.12 27.97 14.15
C ASP A 131 29.80 29.43 14.52
N ALA A 132 30.42 29.94 15.59
CA ALA A 132 30.26 31.32 16.06
C ALA A 132 30.73 32.37 15.04
N GLN A 133 31.62 31.99 14.11
CA GLN A 133 32.05 32.83 12.99
C GLN A 133 30.91 33.06 11.97
N THR A 134 29.95 32.15 11.87
CA THR A 134 28.78 32.31 11.00
C THR A 134 27.81 33.36 11.56
N HIS A 135 27.55 33.31 12.88
CA HIS A 135 26.88 34.39 13.58
C HIS A 135 27.12 34.30 15.10
N PHE A 136 27.41 35.41 15.77
CA PHE A 136 27.70 35.42 17.21
C PHE A 136 26.49 34.99 18.05
N ASP A 137 25.29 35.42 17.66
CA ASP A 137 24.03 35.07 18.33
C ASP A 137 23.67 33.59 18.12
N PRO A 138 23.62 32.76 19.18
CA PRO A 138 23.27 31.34 19.07
C PRO A 138 21.83 31.12 18.58
N ASN A 139 20.90 32.05 18.83
CA ASN A 139 19.51 31.90 18.37
C ASN A 139 19.41 32.04 16.84
N VAL A 140 20.22 32.91 16.24
CA VAL A 140 20.31 33.05 14.78
C VAL A 140 20.88 31.77 14.17
N ARG A 141 21.96 31.22 14.74
CA ARG A 141 22.53 29.93 14.30
C ARG A 141 21.55 28.78 14.43
N LEU A 142 20.83 28.68 15.55
CA LEU A 142 19.82 27.65 15.77
C LEU A 142 18.67 27.75 14.77
N GLN A 143 18.23 28.97 14.43
CA GLN A 143 17.21 29.18 13.39
C GLN A 143 17.70 28.72 12.01
N LEU A 144 18.95 29.02 11.66
CA LEU A 144 19.55 28.57 10.39
C LEU A 144 19.68 27.04 10.36
N VAL A 145 20.19 26.41 11.42
CA VAL A 145 20.32 24.95 11.53
C VAL A 145 18.95 24.28 11.45
N ALA A 146 17.95 24.77 12.21
CA ALA A 146 16.61 24.21 12.22
C ALA A 146 15.91 24.35 10.86
N LEU A 147 16.10 25.48 10.17
CA LEU A 147 15.55 25.68 8.84
C LEU A 147 16.22 24.75 7.83
N LEU A 148 17.56 24.67 7.81
CA LEU A 148 18.29 23.80 6.89
C LEU A 148 17.90 22.34 7.09
N ALA A 149 17.87 21.86 8.34
CA ALA A 149 17.46 20.48 8.67
C ALA A 149 16.05 20.16 8.20
N ARG A 150 15.11 21.11 8.32
CA ARG A 150 13.74 20.94 7.84
C ARG A 150 13.67 20.86 6.32
N VAL A 151 14.37 21.74 5.62
CA VAL A 151 14.32 21.79 4.15
C VAL A 151 15.14 20.68 3.49
N SER A 152 16.15 20.11 4.16
CA SER A 152 16.94 19.00 3.63
C SER A 152 16.38 17.62 4.01
N GLY A 153 15.69 17.49 5.15
CA GLY A 153 15.22 16.21 5.68
C GLY A 153 13.96 15.62 5.03
N ALA A 154 13.33 14.64 5.70
CA ALA A 154 12.21 13.84 5.17
C ALA A 154 10.94 14.64 4.81
N LYS A 155 10.78 15.85 5.36
CA LYS A 155 9.67 16.77 5.03
C LYS A 155 10.07 17.85 4.02
N GLY A 156 11.28 17.76 3.46
CA GLY A 156 11.87 18.66 2.48
C GLY A 156 12.49 17.87 1.32
N MET A 157 13.71 18.21 0.93
CA MET A 157 14.40 17.71 -0.26
C MET A 157 14.46 16.18 -0.33
N VAL A 158 14.84 15.50 0.75
CA VAL A 158 14.89 14.02 0.78
C VAL A 158 13.51 13.39 0.60
N GLY A 159 12.48 13.98 1.22
CA GLY A 159 11.09 13.55 1.00
C GLY A 159 10.61 13.82 -0.43
N GLY A 160 11.01 14.95 -1.01
CA GLY A 160 10.77 15.28 -2.42
C GLY A 160 11.45 14.31 -3.38
N GLN A 161 12.71 13.94 -3.12
CA GLN A 161 13.45 12.94 -3.88
C GLN A 161 12.76 11.57 -3.81
N MET A 162 12.33 11.15 -2.62
CA MET A 162 11.57 9.91 -2.47
C MET A 162 10.26 9.95 -3.26
N MET A 163 9.55 11.10 -3.30
CA MET A 163 8.35 11.26 -4.11
C MET A 163 8.64 11.22 -5.62
N ASP A 164 9.79 11.73 -6.05
CA ASP A 164 10.24 11.71 -7.45
C ASP A 164 10.61 10.28 -7.88
N MET A 165 11.39 9.57 -7.06
CA MET A 165 11.73 8.15 -7.26
C MET A 165 10.48 7.25 -7.22
N SER A 166 9.50 7.59 -6.37
CA SER A 166 8.18 6.92 -6.32
C SER A 166 7.23 7.37 -7.45
N GLY A 167 7.64 8.35 -8.26
CA GLY A 167 6.81 9.27 -9.03
C GLY A 167 6.46 8.84 -10.45
N ALA A 168 6.89 7.67 -10.93
CA ALA A 168 6.51 7.12 -12.24
C ALA A 168 4.98 6.89 -12.41
N HIS A 169 4.16 7.28 -11.42
CA HIS A 169 2.71 7.19 -11.39
C HIS A 169 1.98 8.52 -11.13
N LEU A 170 2.67 9.68 -11.13
CA LEU A 170 2.03 10.97 -10.85
C LEU A 170 1.03 11.43 -11.93
N GLY A 171 1.07 10.82 -13.13
CA GLY A 171 0.16 11.14 -14.22
C GLY A 171 0.14 12.64 -14.56
N ASN A 172 -1.00 13.16 -15.04
CA ASN A 172 -1.20 14.59 -15.27
C ASN A 172 -1.63 15.37 -14.01
N ASP A 173 -1.39 14.85 -12.79
CA ASP A 173 -1.78 15.54 -11.56
C ASP A 173 -0.80 16.68 -11.24
N ILE A 174 -1.15 17.87 -11.72
CA ILE A 174 -0.40 19.11 -11.51
C ILE A 174 -0.20 19.41 -10.02
N ALA A 175 -1.14 19.03 -9.14
CA ALA A 175 -1.02 19.28 -7.71
C ALA A 175 0.04 18.38 -7.07
N ALA A 176 0.10 17.12 -7.48
CA ALA A 176 1.10 16.16 -7.00
C ALA A 176 2.50 16.47 -7.54
N ILE A 177 2.63 16.86 -8.82
CA ILE A 177 3.89 17.34 -9.42
C ILE A 177 4.36 18.63 -8.73
N SER A 178 3.44 19.58 -8.52
CA SER A 178 3.78 20.83 -7.81
C SER A 178 4.22 20.57 -6.37
N ARG A 179 3.63 19.59 -5.68
CA ARG A 179 4.03 19.19 -4.33
C ARG A 179 5.42 18.56 -4.31
N MET A 180 5.72 17.66 -5.25
CA MET A 180 7.04 17.05 -5.39
C MET A 180 8.11 18.13 -5.65
N GLN A 181 7.90 19.01 -6.65
CA GLN A 181 8.87 20.05 -7.01
C GLN A 181 9.08 21.10 -5.91
N ARG A 182 8.03 21.40 -5.13
CA ARG A 182 8.14 22.25 -3.93
C ARG A 182 9.03 21.64 -2.85
N LEU A 183 8.99 20.32 -2.69
CA LEU A 183 9.77 19.62 -1.67
C LEU A 183 11.20 19.37 -2.12
N LYS A 184 11.44 18.96 -3.37
CA LYS A 184 12.77 18.66 -3.94
C LYS A 184 13.61 19.94 -4.09
N THR A 185 13.38 20.72 -5.13
CA THR A 185 14.19 21.91 -5.43
C THR A 185 13.71 23.18 -4.71
N GLY A 186 12.39 23.32 -4.50
CA GLY A 186 11.81 24.51 -3.86
C GLY A 186 12.27 24.74 -2.41
N GLY A 187 12.55 23.68 -1.66
CA GLY A 187 13.02 23.76 -0.27
C GLY A 187 14.34 24.48 -0.09
N LEU A 188 15.35 24.18 -0.92
CA LEU A 188 16.67 24.81 -0.84
C LEU A 188 16.67 26.26 -1.34
N PHE A 189 15.80 26.62 -2.29
CA PHE A 189 15.59 28.02 -2.69
C PHE A 189 14.90 28.82 -1.57
N GLY A 190 13.96 28.21 -0.86
CA GLY A 190 13.36 28.77 0.35
C GLY A 190 14.41 29.10 1.40
N PHE A 191 15.29 28.14 1.72
CA PHE A 191 16.40 28.37 2.65
C PHE A 191 17.33 29.48 2.16
N ALA A 192 17.71 29.52 0.87
CA ALA A 192 18.63 30.52 0.33
C ALA A 192 18.18 31.96 0.61
N VAL A 193 16.89 32.23 0.44
CA VAL A 193 16.33 33.58 0.63
C VAL A 193 16.08 33.84 2.12
N GLU A 194 15.46 32.89 2.84
CA GLU A 194 15.14 33.08 4.26
C GLU A 194 16.40 33.20 5.13
N SER A 195 17.49 32.52 4.78
CA SER A 195 18.72 32.56 5.56
C SER A 195 19.37 33.95 5.59
N GLY A 196 19.30 34.70 4.48
CA GLY A 196 19.75 36.10 4.43
C GLY A 196 18.93 37.01 5.35
N ALA A 197 17.62 36.79 5.41
CA ALA A 197 16.71 37.51 6.30
C ALA A 197 16.88 37.11 7.79
N ILE A 198 17.20 35.84 8.06
CA ILE A 198 17.49 35.34 9.40
C ILE A 198 18.77 35.97 9.95
N LEU A 199 19.84 36.00 9.14
CA LEU A 199 21.10 36.67 9.50
C LEU A 199 20.91 38.17 9.76
N GLY A 200 20.05 38.83 8.97
CA GLY A 200 19.69 40.23 9.12
C GLY A 200 18.68 40.53 10.24
N LYS A 201 18.25 39.51 11.00
CA LYS A 201 17.20 39.63 12.04
C LYS A 201 15.92 40.33 11.53
N ALA A 202 15.54 40.06 10.29
CA ALA A 202 14.34 40.61 9.67
C ALA A 202 13.08 40.25 10.47
N SER A 203 12.06 41.13 10.44
CA SER A 203 10.78 40.87 11.09
C SER A 203 10.04 39.67 10.47
N ASP A 204 9.16 39.02 11.23
CA ASP A 204 8.38 37.86 10.76
C ASP A 204 7.56 38.18 9.51
N ARG A 205 7.05 39.41 9.39
CA ARG A 205 6.34 39.88 8.20
C ARG A 205 7.23 39.86 6.95
N MET A 206 8.48 40.31 7.09
CA MET A 206 9.45 40.35 5.98
C MET A 206 9.94 38.95 5.63
N ARG A 207 10.20 38.12 6.64
CA ARG A 207 10.54 36.70 6.45
C ARG A 207 9.42 35.96 5.72
N HIS A 208 8.16 36.18 6.09
CA HIS A 208 7.02 35.58 5.41
C HIS A 208 6.86 36.04 3.95
N ALA A 209 7.07 37.33 3.69
CA ALA A 209 7.03 37.87 2.32
C ALA A 209 8.15 37.30 1.43
N LEU A 210 9.37 37.19 1.98
CA LEU A 210 10.53 36.62 1.30
C LEU A 210 10.40 35.10 1.09
N GLY A 211 9.88 34.36 2.08
CA GLY A 211 9.59 32.93 1.95
C GLY A 211 8.52 32.63 0.90
N GLY A 212 7.47 33.46 0.82
CA GLY A 212 6.47 33.37 -0.24
C GLY A 212 7.04 33.60 -1.64
N PHE A 213 7.95 34.57 -1.77
CA PHE A 213 8.69 34.82 -3.01
C PHE A 213 9.59 33.64 -3.40
N ALA A 214 10.39 33.12 -2.45
CA ALA A 214 11.34 32.03 -2.68
C ALA A 214 10.65 30.73 -3.12
N HIS A 215 9.47 30.47 -2.57
CA HIS A 215 8.62 29.33 -2.91
C HIS A 215 8.10 29.40 -4.35
N ASP A 216 7.67 30.58 -4.81
CA ASP A 216 7.17 30.77 -6.17
C ASP A 216 8.32 30.77 -7.19
N PHE A 217 9.46 31.37 -6.84
CA PHE A 217 10.67 31.37 -7.66
C PHE A 217 11.27 29.96 -7.82
N GLY A 218 11.37 29.18 -6.74
CA GLY A 218 11.90 27.82 -6.79
C GLY A 218 11.06 26.88 -7.66
N LEU A 219 9.73 27.03 -7.62
CA LEU A 219 8.83 26.28 -8.52
C LEU A 219 9.00 26.70 -9.98
N ALA A 220 9.07 28.00 -10.25
CA ALA A 220 9.26 28.51 -11.61
C ALA A 220 10.61 28.10 -12.21
N PHE A 221 11.68 28.14 -11.41
CA PHE A 221 13.01 27.71 -11.83
C PHE A 221 13.02 26.22 -12.22
N GLN A 222 12.41 25.37 -11.40
CA GLN A 222 12.36 23.93 -11.67
C GLN A 222 11.55 23.59 -12.92
N ILE A 223 10.41 24.26 -13.13
CA ILE A 223 9.62 24.11 -14.36
C ILE A 223 10.45 24.51 -15.59
N ALA A 224 11.22 25.60 -15.49
CA ALA A 224 12.08 26.04 -16.59
C ALA A 224 13.25 25.07 -16.87
N ASP A 225 13.87 24.51 -15.83
CA ASP A 225 14.97 23.53 -15.95
C ASP A 225 14.46 22.20 -16.56
N ASP A 226 13.32 21.68 -16.08
CA ASP A 226 12.66 20.48 -16.62
C ASP A 226 12.29 20.66 -18.11
N ILE A 227 11.77 21.83 -18.48
CA ILE A 227 11.48 22.15 -19.89
C ILE A 227 12.78 22.23 -20.69
N HIS A 228 13.84 22.86 -20.16
CA HIS A 228 15.12 22.96 -20.85
C HIS A 228 15.78 21.60 -21.13
N ASP A 229 15.67 20.64 -20.22
CA ASP A 229 16.15 19.27 -20.41
C ASP A 229 15.34 18.54 -21.50
N VAL A 230 14.05 18.85 -21.67
CA VAL A 230 13.17 18.23 -22.68
C VAL A 230 13.29 18.86 -24.08
N VAL A 231 13.62 20.16 -24.17
CA VAL A 231 13.66 20.92 -25.44
C VAL A 231 15.08 21.31 -25.89
N GLY A 232 16.11 21.11 -25.06
CA GLY A 232 17.50 21.48 -25.33
C GLY A 232 18.16 20.66 -26.44
N LYS A 233 18.87 21.32 -27.37
CA LYS A 233 19.75 20.64 -28.33
C LYS A 233 21.03 20.16 -27.63
N ALA A 234 21.47 18.96 -28.01
CA ALA A 234 22.60 18.18 -27.51
C ALA A 234 23.98 18.88 -27.40
N GLU A 235 24.11 20.12 -27.87
CA GLU A 235 25.37 20.87 -27.86
C GLU A 235 25.52 21.79 -26.64
N ASN A 236 24.46 22.02 -25.86
CA ASN A 236 24.49 22.86 -24.64
C ASN A 236 24.24 22.09 -23.33
N LEU A 237 23.89 20.81 -23.41
CA LEU A 237 23.73 19.94 -22.24
C LEU A 237 24.98 19.08 -22.17
N GLY A 238 25.85 19.34 -21.20
CA GLY A 238 27.07 18.57 -20.94
C GLY A 238 26.83 17.14 -20.45
N LYS A 239 25.79 16.47 -20.95
CA LYS A 239 25.58 15.02 -20.85
C LYS A 239 26.17 14.39 -22.12
N GLY A 240 27.15 13.51 -21.92
CA GLY A 240 27.89 12.86 -22.98
C GLY A 240 26.98 12.13 -23.97
N LEU A 241 27.41 12.15 -25.24
CA LEU A 241 26.71 11.72 -26.45
C LEU A 241 26.52 10.20 -26.58
N ILE A 242 26.29 9.49 -25.47
CA ILE A 242 25.89 8.08 -25.41
C ILE A 242 24.40 7.95 -25.00
N ALA A 243 23.80 9.00 -24.40
CA ALA A 243 22.40 8.99 -23.99
C ALA A 243 21.39 9.18 -25.15
N LEU A 244 21.80 9.74 -26.30
CA LEU A 244 20.88 10.01 -27.41
C LEU A 244 20.57 8.80 -28.32
N GLN A 245 21.18 7.64 -28.07
CA GLN A 245 20.70 6.36 -28.58
C GLN A 245 19.76 5.64 -27.59
N ASN A 246 19.71 6.07 -26.33
CA ASN A 246 18.77 5.56 -25.32
C ASN A 246 17.50 6.44 -25.19
N ASP A 247 17.58 7.74 -25.49
CA ASP A 247 16.43 8.66 -25.36
C ASP A 247 15.48 8.70 -26.57
N ALA A 248 15.84 8.06 -27.69
CA ALA A 248 14.85 7.78 -28.73
C ALA A 248 13.82 6.70 -28.29
N ASN A 249 14.05 6.03 -27.14
CA ASN A 249 13.13 5.05 -26.56
C ASN A 249 12.24 5.60 -25.42
N CYS A 250 12.38 6.88 -25.02
CA CYS A 250 11.74 7.40 -23.80
C CYS A 250 10.81 8.61 -24.00
N LYS A 251 10.25 8.80 -25.20
CA LYS A 251 9.05 9.64 -25.38
C LYS A 251 7.85 8.77 -25.76
N GLY A 252 6.95 8.58 -24.79
CA GLY A 252 5.54 8.30 -25.07
C GLY A 252 5.25 7.14 -26.01
N ASN A 253 5.85 5.98 -25.74
CA ASN A 253 5.13 4.74 -25.84
C ASN A 253 5.30 4.05 -24.49
N SER A 254 4.23 3.41 -24.03
CA SER A 254 4.30 2.35 -23.03
C SER A 254 5.56 1.49 -23.23
N PHE A 255 6.10 0.91 -22.16
CA PHE A 255 6.86 -0.35 -22.21
C PHE A 255 5.98 -1.48 -22.80
N MET A 256 5.35 -1.28 -23.96
CA MET A 256 5.04 -2.37 -24.85
C MET A 256 6.39 -2.77 -25.42
N SER A 257 7.01 -3.81 -24.85
CA SER A 257 7.93 -4.61 -25.65
C SER A 257 7.20 -4.84 -26.97
N SER A 258 7.78 -4.45 -28.10
CA SER A 258 7.12 -4.69 -29.39
C SER A 258 6.73 -6.16 -29.46
N THR A 259 5.43 -6.44 -29.49
CA THR A 259 4.86 -7.78 -29.52
C THR A 259 4.03 -8.00 -30.78
N PRO A 260 4.60 -7.79 -31.98
CA PRO A 260 3.85 -7.80 -33.23
C PRO A 260 3.14 -9.14 -33.48
N HIS A 261 3.69 -10.26 -33.00
CA HIS A 261 3.09 -11.58 -33.17
C HIS A 261 1.92 -11.78 -32.21
N LEU A 262 2.07 -11.44 -30.92
CA LEU A 262 1.04 -11.54 -29.89
C LEU A 262 -0.06 -10.49 -30.09
N ASP A 263 0.24 -9.32 -30.65
CA ASP A 263 -0.74 -8.30 -31.02
C ASP A 263 -1.75 -8.81 -32.07
N SER A 264 -1.33 -9.80 -32.86
CA SER A 264 -2.20 -10.49 -33.82
C SER A 264 -3.13 -11.52 -33.18
N ILE A 265 -2.94 -11.85 -31.89
CA ILE A 265 -3.71 -12.87 -31.17
C ILE A 265 -4.66 -12.20 -30.18
N LYS A 266 -5.95 -12.15 -30.53
CA LYS A 266 -7.01 -11.66 -29.63
C LYS A 266 -7.68 -12.81 -28.89
N LEU A 267 -7.88 -13.93 -29.58
CA LEU A 267 -8.51 -15.14 -29.06
C LEU A 267 -7.73 -16.39 -29.51
N PRO A 268 -7.95 -17.56 -28.87
CA PRO A 268 -7.29 -18.80 -29.26
C PRO A 268 -7.49 -19.20 -30.74
N ALA A 269 -8.59 -18.76 -31.37
CA ALA A 269 -8.84 -18.99 -32.79
C ALA A 269 -7.76 -18.36 -33.70
N ASP A 270 -7.11 -17.28 -33.28
CA ASP A 270 -6.08 -16.59 -34.07
C ASP A 270 -4.74 -17.37 -34.08
N LEU A 271 -4.58 -18.35 -33.18
CA LEU A 271 -3.43 -19.26 -33.17
C LEU A 271 -3.55 -20.37 -34.21
N LYS A 272 -4.74 -20.60 -34.79
CA LYS A 272 -4.98 -21.71 -35.72
C LYS A 272 -4.23 -21.47 -37.04
N GLY A 273 -3.58 -22.52 -37.53
CA GLY A 273 -2.84 -22.49 -38.80
C GLY A 273 -1.50 -21.74 -38.76
N LYS A 274 -1.07 -21.24 -37.61
CA LYS A 274 0.29 -20.69 -37.40
C LYS A 274 1.34 -21.78 -37.55
N SER A 275 2.46 -21.43 -38.20
CA SER A 275 3.62 -22.32 -38.31
C SER A 275 4.33 -22.48 -36.97
N PRO A 276 5.09 -23.58 -36.76
CA PRO A 276 5.84 -23.76 -35.51
C PRO A 276 6.76 -22.59 -35.14
N ASN A 277 7.42 -21.98 -36.14
CA ASN A 277 8.27 -20.80 -35.92
C ASN A 277 7.46 -19.58 -35.44
N GLU A 278 6.26 -19.36 -35.97
CA GLU A 278 5.38 -18.29 -35.48
C GLU A 278 4.92 -18.57 -34.04
N LEU A 279 4.62 -19.83 -33.69
CA LEU A 279 4.23 -20.20 -32.33
C LEU A 279 5.36 -19.96 -31.32
N VAL A 280 6.62 -20.22 -31.70
CA VAL A 280 7.80 -19.89 -30.88
C VAL A 280 7.90 -18.38 -30.65
N GLN A 281 7.74 -17.57 -31.70
CA GLN A 281 7.77 -16.11 -31.57
C GLN A 281 6.64 -15.58 -30.68
N ILE A 282 5.44 -16.17 -30.79
CA ILE A 282 4.29 -15.85 -29.93
C ILE A 282 4.57 -16.23 -28.47
N ALA A 283 5.18 -17.39 -28.21
CA ALA A 283 5.57 -17.81 -26.87
C ALA A 283 6.59 -16.84 -26.23
N ASP A 284 7.61 -16.41 -27.00
CA ASP A 284 8.59 -15.44 -26.52
C ASP A 284 7.96 -14.08 -26.15
N GLU A 285 7.02 -13.60 -26.97
CA GLU A 285 6.28 -12.38 -26.69
C GLU A 285 5.31 -12.53 -25.51
N LEU A 286 4.63 -13.66 -25.40
CA LEU A 286 3.73 -13.98 -24.30
C LEU A 286 4.47 -14.05 -22.97
N ARG A 287 5.69 -14.62 -22.97
CA ARG A 287 6.59 -14.62 -21.82
C ARG A 287 6.91 -13.19 -21.37
N ARG A 288 7.34 -12.32 -22.31
CA ARG A 288 7.65 -10.92 -22.00
C ARG A 288 6.43 -10.16 -21.45
N GLU A 289 5.27 -10.33 -22.07
CA GLU A 289 4.02 -9.71 -21.59
C GLU A 289 3.65 -10.20 -20.19
N THR A 290 3.84 -11.48 -19.90
CA THR A 290 3.58 -12.06 -18.57
C THR A 290 4.52 -11.46 -17.52
N ILE A 291 5.82 -11.34 -17.82
CA ILE A 291 6.80 -10.73 -16.91
C ILE A 291 6.47 -9.26 -16.66
N ASP A 292 6.20 -8.49 -17.74
CA ASP A 292 5.84 -7.08 -17.66
C ASP A 292 4.59 -6.86 -16.79
N ALA A 293 3.53 -7.61 -17.06
CA ALA A 293 2.28 -7.51 -16.32
C ALA A 293 2.46 -7.82 -14.83
N VAL A 294 3.13 -8.93 -14.50
CA VAL A 294 3.28 -9.37 -13.11
C VAL A 294 4.27 -8.49 -12.35
N SER A 295 5.21 -7.82 -13.03
CA SER A 295 6.15 -6.88 -12.39
C SER A 295 5.46 -5.71 -11.67
N VAL A 296 4.32 -5.26 -12.19
CA VAL A 296 3.55 -4.14 -11.62
C VAL A 296 2.45 -4.58 -10.67
N THR A 297 1.96 -5.83 -10.78
CA THR A 297 0.89 -6.36 -9.92
C THR A 297 1.38 -7.23 -8.77
N GLY A 298 2.55 -7.85 -8.90
CA GLY A 298 2.90 -9.06 -8.14
C GLY A 298 2.06 -10.27 -8.58
N GLY A 299 2.32 -11.47 -8.06
CA GLY A 299 1.63 -12.70 -8.49
C GLY A 299 2.49 -13.96 -8.51
N HIS A 300 1.91 -15.06 -8.99
CA HIS A 300 2.60 -16.32 -9.18
C HIS A 300 3.38 -16.38 -10.49
N LEU A 301 4.48 -15.62 -10.59
CA LEU A 301 5.22 -15.49 -11.84
C LEU A 301 5.85 -16.81 -12.30
N GLY A 302 6.60 -17.49 -11.41
CA GLY A 302 7.38 -18.66 -11.79
C GLY A 302 6.55 -19.81 -12.37
N ALA A 303 5.34 -20.01 -11.84
CA ALA A 303 4.41 -21.04 -12.31
C ALA A 303 3.88 -20.72 -13.72
N GLY A 304 3.53 -19.45 -13.99
CA GLY A 304 3.09 -19.02 -15.32
C GLY A 304 4.18 -19.10 -16.39
N LEU A 305 5.41 -18.73 -16.05
CA LEU A 305 6.54 -18.79 -16.99
C LEU A 305 6.88 -20.23 -17.43
N GLY A 306 6.70 -21.19 -16.54
CA GLY A 306 6.98 -22.60 -16.84
C GLY A 306 6.03 -23.22 -17.87
N VAL A 307 4.85 -22.65 -18.11
CA VAL A 307 3.82 -23.23 -19.00
C VAL A 307 3.54 -22.39 -20.24
N VAL A 308 4.39 -21.42 -20.59
CA VAL A 308 4.14 -20.52 -21.73
C VAL A 308 4.01 -21.31 -23.04
N GLU A 309 4.99 -22.14 -23.39
CA GLU A 309 4.97 -22.98 -24.59
C GLU A 309 3.79 -23.96 -24.59
N LEU A 310 3.57 -24.62 -23.45
CA LEU A 310 2.45 -25.54 -23.26
C LEU A 310 1.09 -24.85 -23.49
N THR A 311 0.93 -23.62 -22.99
CA THR A 311 -0.30 -22.83 -23.15
C THR A 311 -0.55 -22.47 -24.61
N VAL A 312 0.50 -22.04 -25.32
CA VAL A 312 0.42 -21.73 -26.77
C VAL A 312 0.06 -22.99 -27.56
N ALA A 313 0.72 -24.11 -27.29
CA ALA A 313 0.46 -25.38 -27.99
C ALA A 313 -0.96 -25.90 -27.73
N LEU A 314 -1.45 -25.82 -26.48
CA LEU A 314 -2.82 -26.20 -26.11
C LEU A 314 -3.87 -25.41 -26.90
N HIS A 315 -3.76 -24.09 -26.92
CA HIS A 315 -4.71 -23.24 -27.63
C HIS A 315 -4.57 -23.33 -29.16
N HIS A 316 -3.39 -23.68 -29.67
CA HIS A 316 -3.20 -24.00 -31.08
C HIS A 316 -3.92 -25.29 -31.49
N VAL A 317 -3.83 -26.36 -30.69
CA VAL A 317 -4.36 -27.69 -31.03
C VAL A 317 -5.84 -27.86 -30.70
N PHE A 318 -6.30 -27.34 -29.56
CA PHE A 318 -7.68 -27.49 -29.07
C PHE A 318 -8.53 -26.26 -29.35
N ASP A 319 -9.82 -26.46 -29.58
CA ASP A 319 -10.77 -25.41 -29.96
C ASP A 319 -11.50 -24.88 -28.71
N THR A 320 -10.78 -24.19 -27.84
CA THR A 320 -11.41 -23.58 -26.64
C THR A 320 -12.31 -22.39 -27.05
N PRO A 321 -13.47 -22.17 -26.42
CA PRO A 321 -14.00 -22.87 -25.24
C PRO A 321 -14.90 -24.09 -25.56
N LYS A 322 -15.03 -24.54 -26.83
CA LYS A 322 -15.75 -25.78 -27.17
C LYS A 322 -15.07 -26.97 -26.47
N ASP A 323 -13.76 -27.07 -26.65
CA ASP A 323 -12.92 -27.98 -25.87
C ASP A 323 -12.71 -27.40 -24.46
N ILE A 324 -12.83 -28.27 -23.45
CA ILE A 324 -12.77 -27.90 -22.04
C ILE A 324 -11.32 -27.99 -21.57
N LEU A 325 -10.73 -26.87 -21.17
CA LEU A 325 -9.38 -26.80 -20.59
C LEU A 325 -9.47 -26.38 -19.13
N ILE A 326 -8.98 -27.22 -18.23
CA ILE A 326 -8.99 -26.98 -16.78
C ILE A 326 -7.55 -26.91 -16.28
N TRP A 327 -7.22 -25.82 -15.61
CA TRP A 327 -5.92 -25.63 -14.94
C TRP A 327 -6.06 -25.95 -13.45
N ASP A 328 -5.33 -26.95 -12.96
CA ASP A 328 -5.28 -27.24 -11.52
C ASP A 328 -4.63 -26.08 -10.76
N VAL A 329 -5.21 -25.66 -9.64
CA VAL A 329 -4.85 -24.42 -8.90
C VAL A 329 -5.04 -23.12 -9.70
N GLY A 330 -4.77 -23.08 -11.01
CA GLY A 330 -4.97 -21.90 -11.86
C GLY A 330 -3.90 -20.80 -11.72
N HIS A 331 -2.98 -20.89 -10.77
CA HIS A 331 -1.89 -19.93 -10.56
C HIS A 331 -0.89 -19.83 -11.73
N GLN A 332 -0.79 -20.89 -12.54
CA GLN A 332 0.03 -20.97 -13.75
C GLN A 332 -0.70 -20.43 -15.00
N ALA A 333 -1.97 -20.02 -14.88
CA ALA A 333 -2.81 -19.70 -16.03
C ALA A 333 -2.68 -18.24 -16.53
N TYR A 334 -1.65 -17.48 -16.14
CA TYR A 334 -1.49 -16.10 -16.62
C TYR A 334 -1.29 -16.02 -18.14
N PRO A 335 -0.44 -16.86 -18.78
CA PRO A 335 -0.36 -16.91 -20.23
C PRO A 335 -1.70 -17.29 -20.88
N HIS A 336 -2.46 -18.20 -20.26
CA HIS A 336 -3.81 -18.58 -20.71
C HIS A 336 -4.76 -17.38 -20.69
N LYS A 337 -4.76 -16.56 -19.64
CA LYS A 337 -5.59 -15.35 -19.54
C LYS A 337 -5.25 -14.35 -20.65
N ILE A 338 -3.97 -14.12 -20.91
CA ILE A 338 -3.51 -13.22 -21.98
C ILE A 338 -4.02 -13.68 -23.35
N LEU A 339 -3.92 -14.98 -23.66
CA LEU A 339 -4.35 -15.55 -24.95
C LEU A 339 -5.87 -15.68 -25.13
N THR A 340 -6.66 -15.41 -24.10
CA THR A 340 -8.13 -15.61 -24.08
C THR A 340 -8.88 -14.30 -23.89
N GLY A 341 -8.42 -13.25 -24.58
CA GLY A 341 -9.10 -11.95 -24.63
C GLY A 341 -9.00 -11.08 -23.39
N ARG A 342 -8.08 -11.39 -22.45
CA ARG A 342 -7.92 -10.63 -21.19
C ARG A 342 -6.57 -9.90 -21.09
N ARG A 343 -5.84 -9.76 -22.20
CA ARG A 343 -4.51 -9.11 -22.24
C ARG A 343 -4.54 -7.65 -21.77
N ASP A 344 -5.56 -6.88 -22.14
CA ASP A 344 -5.74 -5.48 -21.73
C ASP A 344 -5.97 -5.34 -20.20
N ARG A 345 -6.59 -6.35 -19.59
CA ARG A 345 -6.90 -6.39 -18.17
C ARG A 345 -5.84 -7.07 -17.31
N ILE A 346 -4.81 -7.70 -17.89
CA ILE A 346 -3.83 -8.50 -17.13
C ILE A 346 -3.08 -7.68 -16.07
N ARG A 347 -2.96 -6.36 -16.25
CA ARG A 347 -2.34 -5.43 -15.30
C ARG A 347 -3.23 -5.10 -14.09
N THR A 348 -4.43 -5.67 -14.02
CA THR A 348 -5.37 -5.59 -12.87
C THR A 348 -5.35 -6.86 -12.02
N LEU A 349 -4.46 -7.82 -12.32
CA LEU A 349 -4.37 -9.10 -11.65
C LEU A 349 -4.26 -8.95 -10.12
N ARG A 350 -5.11 -9.69 -9.38
CA ARG A 350 -5.18 -9.72 -7.92
C ARG A 350 -5.48 -8.36 -7.26
N GLN A 351 -6.01 -7.40 -8.02
CA GLN A 351 -6.46 -6.10 -7.53
C GLN A 351 -7.98 -6.00 -7.53
N LYS A 352 -8.52 -5.10 -6.69
CA LYS A 352 -9.95 -4.80 -6.62
C LYS A 352 -10.58 -4.65 -8.00
N ASP A 353 -11.71 -5.32 -8.23
CA ASP A 353 -12.47 -5.32 -9.49
C ASP A 353 -11.68 -5.81 -10.73
N GLY A 354 -10.46 -6.32 -10.52
CA GLY A 354 -9.55 -6.81 -11.55
C GLY A 354 -9.62 -8.33 -11.76
N LEU A 355 -8.68 -8.87 -12.53
CA LEU A 355 -8.61 -10.32 -12.79
C LEU A 355 -8.18 -11.09 -11.54
N SER A 356 -8.79 -12.25 -11.32
CA SER A 356 -8.34 -13.18 -10.28
C SER A 356 -6.94 -13.72 -10.59
N GLY A 357 -6.16 -14.00 -9.55
CA GLY A 357 -4.91 -14.75 -9.66
C GLY A 357 -5.08 -16.21 -10.10
N PHE A 358 -6.31 -16.69 -10.23
CA PHE A 358 -6.65 -18.06 -10.59
C PHE A 358 -7.73 -18.10 -11.69
N THR A 359 -8.01 -19.26 -12.27
CA THR A 359 -9.13 -19.38 -13.22
C THR A 359 -10.46 -19.17 -12.50
N LYS A 360 -11.37 -18.41 -13.10
CA LYS A 360 -12.67 -18.09 -12.49
C LYS A 360 -13.78 -18.11 -13.53
N ARG A 361 -14.79 -18.96 -13.31
CA ARG A 361 -15.92 -19.16 -14.25
C ARG A 361 -16.66 -17.87 -14.61
N SER A 362 -16.85 -16.98 -13.64
CA SER A 362 -17.53 -15.70 -13.88
C SER A 362 -16.64 -14.66 -14.58
N GLU A 363 -15.34 -14.93 -14.73
CA GLU A 363 -14.38 -14.03 -15.36
C GLU A 363 -14.27 -14.28 -16.87
N SER A 364 -14.38 -15.54 -17.32
CA SER A 364 -14.22 -15.93 -18.72
C SER A 364 -14.88 -17.27 -19.04
N GLU A 365 -15.44 -17.40 -20.26
CA GLU A 365 -15.90 -18.70 -20.80
C GLU A 365 -14.77 -19.70 -21.02
N TYR A 366 -13.53 -19.21 -21.13
CA TYR A 366 -12.31 -20.02 -21.25
C TYR A 366 -11.85 -20.62 -19.92
N ASP A 367 -12.52 -20.27 -18.81
CA ASP A 367 -12.28 -20.79 -17.46
C ASP A 367 -13.47 -21.67 -17.02
N PRO A 368 -13.73 -22.82 -17.66
CA PRO A 368 -14.95 -23.61 -17.45
C PRO A 368 -15.10 -24.12 -16.01
N PHE A 369 -13.98 -24.26 -15.31
CA PHE A 369 -13.90 -24.62 -13.91
C PHE A 369 -12.92 -23.71 -13.17
N GLY A 370 -13.36 -23.14 -12.05
CA GLY A 370 -12.50 -22.33 -11.19
C GLY A 370 -11.77 -23.23 -10.21
N ALA A 371 -10.45 -23.18 -10.20
CA ALA A 371 -9.62 -23.95 -9.28
C ALA A 371 -8.60 -23.01 -8.64
N ALA A 372 -8.29 -23.28 -7.37
CA ALA A 372 -7.31 -22.56 -6.55
C ALA A 372 -6.79 -23.50 -5.46
N HIS A 373 -7.69 -24.27 -4.83
CA HIS A 373 -7.28 -25.48 -4.13
C HIS A 373 -6.78 -26.51 -5.15
N ALA A 374 -5.69 -27.17 -4.81
CA ALA A 374 -5.04 -28.15 -5.67
C ALA A 374 -5.85 -29.45 -5.82
N ALA A 375 -5.47 -30.24 -6.81
CA ALA A 375 -5.95 -31.60 -7.08
C ALA A 375 -7.44 -31.72 -7.43
N THR A 376 -8.06 -30.64 -7.91
CA THR A 376 -9.47 -30.62 -8.32
C THR A 376 -9.66 -30.90 -9.81
N SER A 377 -8.64 -30.65 -10.64
CA SER A 377 -8.76 -30.62 -12.10
C SER A 377 -9.16 -31.94 -12.73
N ILE A 378 -8.56 -33.07 -12.35
CA ILE A 378 -8.86 -34.39 -12.93
C ILE A 378 -10.29 -34.82 -12.57
N SER A 379 -10.69 -34.62 -11.31
CA SER A 379 -12.06 -34.92 -10.88
C SER A 379 -13.10 -34.06 -11.59
N ALA A 380 -12.84 -32.75 -11.72
CA ALA A 380 -13.69 -31.85 -12.50
C ALA A 380 -13.76 -32.26 -13.97
N ALA A 381 -12.63 -32.58 -14.59
CA ALA A 381 -12.55 -33.04 -15.97
C ALA A 381 -13.37 -34.31 -16.19
N LEU A 382 -13.31 -35.29 -15.27
CA LEU A 382 -14.15 -36.48 -15.36
C LEU A 382 -15.65 -36.15 -15.32
N GLY A 383 -16.07 -35.18 -14.50
CA GLY A 383 -17.44 -34.68 -14.51
C GLY A 383 -17.85 -34.10 -15.88
N PHE A 384 -16.96 -33.32 -16.52
CA PHE A 384 -17.19 -32.82 -17.88
C PHE A 384 -17.23 -33.94 -18.93
N CYS A 385 -16.35 -34.94 -18.84
CA CYS A 385 -16.38 -36.10 -19.73
C CYS A 385 -17.69 -36.89 -19.59
N ALA A 386 -18.10 -37.21 -18.36
CA ALA A 386 -19.35 -37.93 -18.11
C ALA A 386 -20.56 -37.15 -18.65
N SER A 387 -20.57 -35.83 -18.48
CA SER A 387 -21.62 -34.95 -19.01
C SER A 387 -21.62 -34.89 -20.54
N ARG A 388 -20.44 -34.77 -21.17
CA ARG A 388 -20.26 -34.81 -22.63
C ARG A 388 -20.78 -36.13 -23.20
N ASP A 389 -20.35 -37.25 -22.64
CA ASP A 389 -20.67 -38.60 -23.12
C ASP A 389 -22.18 -38.86 -23.00
N ALA A 390 -22.79 -38.43 -21.89
CA ALA A 390 -24.24 -38.51 -21.68
C ALA A 390 -25.05 -37.67 -22.68
N GLN A 391 -24.48 -36.58 -23.21
CA GLN A 391 -25.11 -35.71 -24.20
C GLN A 391 -24.80 -36.11 -25.65
N GLY A 392 -23.91 -37.08 -25.86
CA GLY A 392 -23.45 -37.47 -27.20
C GLY A 392 -22.61 -36.40 -27.90
N ASN A 393 -21.96 -35.52 -27.13
CA ASN A 393 -21.05 -34.49 -27.65
C ASN A 393 -19.65 -35.08 -27.92
N ASP A 394 -18.84 -34.39 -28.73
CA ASP A 394 -17.53 -34.87 -29.21
C ASP A 394 -16.35 -33.98 -28.79
N ASN A 395 -16.58 -32.99 -27.92
CA ASN A 395 -15.53 -32.07 -27.49
C ASN A 395 -14.47 -32.75 -26.61
N ASN A 396 -13.25 -32.23 -26.66
CA ASN A 396 -12.16 -32.71 -25.82
C ASN A 396 -12.27 -32.11 -24.41
N VAL A 397 -11.75 -32.85 -23.43
CA VAL A 397 -11.63 -32.40 -22.05
C VAL A 397 -10.18 -32.63 -21.61
N ILE A 398 -9.53 -31.56 -21.17
CA ILE A 398 -8.12 -31.50 -20.84
C ILE A 398 -7.95 -30.97 -19.41
N ALA A 399 -7.22 -31.71 -18.58
CA ALA A 399 -6.80 -31.28 -17.25
C ALA A 399 -5.28 -31.07 -17.22
N VAL A 400 -4.82 -29.87 -16.86
CA VAL A 400 -3.39 -29.58 -16.63
C VAL A 400 -3.13 -29.57 -15.13
N ILE A 401 -2.31 -30.50 -14.64
CA ILE A 401 -2.03 -30.70 -13.22
C ILE A 401 -0.53 -30.70 -12.95
N GLY A 402 -0.10 -30.10 -11.83
CA GLY A 402 1.30 -30.13 -11.40
C GLY A 402 1.69 -31.45 -10.73
N ASP A 403 2.99 -31.75 -10.68
CA ASP A 403 3.59 -32.91 -9.99
C ASP A 403 3.33 -32.92 -8.47
N GLY A 404 3.29 -31.76 -7.83
CA GLY A 404 2.84 -31.66 -6.43
C GLY A 404 1.38 -32.06 -6.25
N SER A 405 0.51 -31.56 -7.12
CA SER A 405 -0.95 -31.72 -6.99
C SER A 405 -1.44 -33.11 -7.39
N ILE A 406 -0.76 -33.81 -8.31
CA ILE A 406 -1.14 -35.17 -8.71
C ILE A 406 -0.94 -36.20 -7.59
N SER A 407 -0.11 -35.87 -6.59
CA SER A 407 0.14 -36.73 -5.42
C SER A 407 -1.00 -36.70 -4.38
N ALA A 408 -1.91 -35.73 -4.47
CA ALA A 408 -3.00 -35.57 -3.52
C ALA A 408 -4.08 -36.66 -3.68
N GLY A 409 -4.75 -37.02 -2.58
CA GLY A 409 -5.74 -38.10 -2.55
C GLY A 409 -6.84 -37.98 -3.60
N MET A 410 -7.44 -36.80 -3.75
CA MET A 410 -8.53 -36.56 -4.72
C MET A 410 -8.08 -36.74 -6.19
N ALA A 411 -6.84 -36.38 -6.53
CA ALA A 411 -6.31 -36.61 -7.87
C ALA A 411 -6.14 -38.12 -8.14
N TYR A 412 -5.66 -38.87 -7.14
CA TYR A 412 -5.50 -40.32 -7.22
C TYR A 412 -6.85 -41.04 -7.35
N GLU A 413 -7.84 -40.66 -6.53
CA GLU A 413 -9.22 -41.17 -6.61
C GLU A 413 -9.83 -40.95 -8.00
N ALA A 414 -9.65 -39.75 -8.56
CA ALA A 414 -10.11 -39.41 -9.90
C ALA A 414 -9.41 -40.26 -10.97
N MET A 415 -8.07 -40.35 -10.96
CA MET A 415 -7.32 -41.18 -11.91
C MET A 415 -7.76 -42.65 -11.85
N ASN A 416 -7.96 -43.19 -10.65
CA ASN A 416 -8.42 -44.58 -10.47
C ASN A 416 -9.79 -44.84 -11.11
N LYS A 417 -10.65 -43.82 -11.23
CA LYS A 417 -11.99 -43.93 -11.82
C LYS A 417 -12.03 -43.58 -13.32
N ALA A 418 -10.97 -43.01 -13.87
CA ALA A 418 -11.00 -42.37 -15.18
C ALA A 418 -11.33 -43.33 -16.34
N ALA A 419 -10.63 -44.47 -16.42
CA ALA A 419 -10.79 -45.42 -17.52
C ALA A 419 -12.17 -46.11 -17.56
N GLU A 420 -12.84 -46.23 -16.40
CA GLU A 420 -14.21 -46.74 -16.33
C GLU A 420 -15.23 -45.67 -16.74
N THR A 421 -14.92 -44.39 -16.49
CA THR A 421 -15.86 -43.28 -16.70
C THR A 421 -15.93 -42.85 -18.16
N THR A 422 -14.79 -42.80 -18.84
CA THR A 422 -14.72 -42.26 -20.21
C THR A 422 -13.56 -42.84 -21.00
N GLY A 423 -13.76 -42.99 -22.31
CA GLY A 423 -12.70 -43.31 -23.28
C GLY A 423 -11.92 -42.09 -23.76
N GLN A 424 -12.29 -40.88 -23.37
CA GLN A 424 -11.69 -39.66 -23.94
C GLN A 424 -11.51 -38.58 -22.88
N LEU A 425 -10.34 -38.60 -22.23
CA LEU A 425 -9.82 -37.60 -21.29
C LEU A 425 -8.33 -37.41 -21.57
N ILE A 426 -7.85 -36.16 -21.56
CA ILE A 426 -6.42 -35.85 -21.65
C ILE A 426 -5.97 -35.21 -20.34
N VAL A 427 -5.03 -35.85 -19.65
CA VAL A 427 -4.37 -35.29 -18.47
C VAL A 427 -2.96 -34.89 -18.88
N ILE A 428 -2.59 -33.64 -18.62
CA ILE A 428 -1.24 -33.13 -18.81
C ILE A 428 -0.62 -32.95 -17.44
N LEU A 429 0.32 -33.82 -17.10
CA LEU A 429 1.19 -33.69 -15.95
C LEU A 429 2.32 -32.70 -16.30
N ASN A 430 2.25 -31.52 -15.71
CA ASN A 430 3.28 -30.50 -15.75
C ASN A 430 4.29 -30.75 -14.61
N ASP A 431 5.36 -31.49 -14.90
CA ASP A 431 6.40 -31.84 -13.93
C ASP A 431 7.54 -30.82 -13.99
N ASN A 432 7.70 -30.03 -12.93
CA ASN A 432 8.80 -29.07 -12.79
C ASN A 432 9.65 -29.30 -11.53
N ASP A 433 9.53 -30.49 -10.94
CA ASP A 433 10.24 -30.93 -9.72
C ASP A 433 10.02 -29.99 -8.51
N MET A 434 8.92 -29.22 -8.49
CA MET A 434 8.66 -28.16 -7.51
C MET A 434 7.17 -27.99 -7.15
N SER A 435 6.83 -28.01 -5.85
CA SER A 435 5.57 -27.46 -5.33
C SER A 435 5.79 -26.00 -4.87
N ILE A 436 5.33 -25.62 -3.66
CA ILE A 436 5.83 -24.42 -2.95
C ILE A 436 7.25 -24.72 -2.42
N ALA A 437 7.42 -25.89 -1.80
CA ALA A 437 8.69 -26.53 -1.48
C ALA A 437 8.95 -27.70 -2.46
N PRO A 438 10.15 -28.34 -2.47
CA PRO A 438 10.38 -29.53 -3.26
C PRO A 438 9.31 -30.60 -2.97
N PRO A 439 8.74 -31.26 -3.99
CA PRO A 439 7.67 -32.23 -3.82
C PRO A 439 8.17 -33.44 -3.03
N VAL A 440 7.32 -34.00 -2.16
CA VAL A 440 7.67 -35.10 -1.27
C VAL A 440 6.79 -36.32 -1.54
N GLY A 441 7.33 -37.52 -1.26
CA GLY A 441 6.59 -38.78 -1.32
C GLY A 441 7.06 -39.74 -2.42
N GLY A 442 6.47 -40.95 -2.40
CA GLY A 442 6.82 -42.03 -3.32
C GLY A 442 6.50 -41.71 -4.79
N MET A 443 5.41 -40.97 -5.04
CA MET A 443 5.00 -40.56 -6.39
C MET A 443 6.01 -39.60 -7.01
N SER A 444 6.46 -38.57 -6.28
CA SER A 444 7.46 -37.61 -6.76
C SER A 444 8.78 -38.32 -7.08
N ASN A 445 9.23 -39.24 -6.21
CA ASN A 445 10.40 -40.09 -6.50
C ASN A 445 10.21 -40.98 -7.75
N TYR A 446 8.99 -41.48 -7.98
CA TYR A 446 8.66 -42.25 -9.18
C TYR A 446 8.72 -41.40 -10.44
N LEU A 447 8.14 -40.19 -10.42
CA LEU A 447 8.22 -39.22 -11.51
C LEU A 447 9.67 -38.82 -11.80
N ALA A 448 10.44 -38.47 -10.78
CA ALA A 448 11.87 -38.16 -10.90
C ALA A 448 12.68 -39.33 -11.49
N LYS A 449 12.33 -40.59 -11.17
CA LYS A 449 12.93 -41.78 -11.80
C LYS A 449 12.52 -41.95 -13.25
N LEU A 450 11.28 -41.63 -13.63
CA LEU A 450 10.85 -41.62 -15.03
C LEU A 450 11.61 -40.55 -15.85
N VAL A 451 11.83 -39.38 -15.25
CA VAL A 451 12.62 -38.29 -15.85
C VAL A 451 14.11 -38.67 -15.96
N SER A 452 14.73 -39.17 -14.89
CA SER A 452 16.16 -39.53 -14.84
C SER A 452 16.50 -40.86 -15.53
N GLY A 453 15.57 -41.81 -15.57
CA GLY A 453 15.72 -43.10 -16.25
C GLY A 453 15.67 -43.01 -17.77
N GLY A 454 15.30 -41.84 -18.31
CA GLY A 454 15.11 -41.57 -19.72
C GLY A 454 16.41 -41.40 -20.53
N SER A 455 17.19 -42.47 -20.67
CA SER A 455 18.15 -42.62 -21.78
C SER A 455 17.42 -42.83 -23.14
N TYR A 456 16.49 -41.93 -23.48
CA TYR A 456 15.65 -42.02 -24.70
C TYR A 456 15.86 -40.86 -25.68
N ARG A 457 16.45 -39.73 -25.23
CA ARG A 457 16.81 -38.60 -26.12
C ARG A 457 17.95 -38.95 -27.10
N ALA A 458 18.83 -39.91 -26.76
CA ALA A 458 19.95 -40.31 -27.63
C ALA A 458 19.57 -41.31 -28.74
N LEU A 459 18.59 -42.20 -28.52
CA LEU A 459 18.26 -43.27 -29.46
C LEU A 459 17.37 -42.79 -30.63
N ARG A 460 16.53 -41.77 -30.40
CA ARG A 460 15.60 -41.24 -31.41
C ARG A 460 16.29 -40.50 -32.55
N ARG A 461 17.47 -39.90 -32.29
CA ARG A 461 18.26 -39.21 -33.33
C ARG A 461 18.97 -40.21 -34.27
N VAL A 462 19.38 -41.37 -33.73
CA VAL A 462 19.97 -42.48 -34.50
C VAL A 462 18.89 -43.25 -35.29
N GLY A 463 17.70 -43.46 -34.70
CA GLY A 463 16.59 -44.16 -35.35
C GLY A 463 15.94 -43.39 -36.51
N LYS A 464 15.72 -42.07 -36.37
CA LYS A 464 15.13 -41.24 -37.45
C LYS A 464 16.02 -41.20 -38.71
N GLN A 465 17.35 -41.24 -38.56
CA GLN A 465 18.28 -41.29 -39.69
C GLN A 465 18.32 -42.66 -40.39
N MET A 466 18.05 -43.74 -39.67
CA MET A 466 18.01 -45.09 -40.24
C MET A 466 16.65 -45.43 -40.87
N ALA A 467 15.54 -44.96 -40.28
CA ALA A 467 14.18 -45.24 -40.76
C ALA A 467 13.84 -44.50 -42.06
N SER A 468 14.42 -43.31 -42.31
CA SER A 468 14.23 -42.54 -43.56
C SER A 468 14.84 -43.21 -44.80
N ILE A 469 15.62 -44.28 -44.62
CA ILE A 469 16.27 -45.05 -45.69
C ILE A 469 15.42 -46.28 -46.09
N LEU A 470 14.39 -46.64 -45.30
CA LEU A 470 13.56 -47.83 -45.53
C LEU A 470 12.29 -47.56 -46.34
N PRO A 471 11.83 -48.49 -47.21
CA PRO A 471 10.57 -48.36 -47.94
C PRO A 471 9.34 -48.23 -47.02
N LYS A 472 8.36 -47.41 -47.42
CA LYS A 472 7.12 -47.09 -46.67
C LYS A 472 6.38 -48.27 -45.99
N PRO A 473 6.22 -49.46 -46.60
CA PRO A 473 5.55 -50.58 -45.92
C PRO A 473 6.35 -51.18 -44.76
N MET A 474 7.69 -51.14 -44.80
CA MET A 474 8.55 -51.58 -43.68
C MET A 474 8.59 -50.55 -42.55
N GLN A 475 8.46 -49.25 -42.85
CA GLN A 475 8.31 -48.22 -41.83
C GLN A 475 7.02 -48.42 -41.02
N ALA A 476 5.92 -48.75 -41.68
CA ALA A 476 4.65 -49.04 -41.02
C ALA A 476 4.71 -50.32 -40.16
N ALA A 477 5.39 -51.36 -40.63
CA ALA A 477 5.59 -52.60 -39.87
C ALA A 477 6.54 -52.41 -38.67
N ALA A 478 7.61 -51.64 -38.84
CA ALA A 478 8.54 -51.29 -37.77
C ALA A 478 7.86 -50.45 -36.68
N LYS A 479 7.01 -49.49 -37.06
CA LYS A 479 6.22 -48.68 -36.11
C LYS A 479 5.24 -49.53 -35.29
N LYS A 480 4.59 -50.50 -35.93
CA LYS A 480 3.66 -51.44 -35.27
C LYS A 480 4.39 -52.43 -34.36
N ALA A 481 5.58 -52.88 -34.75
CA ALA A 481 6.42 -53.76 -33.94
C ALA A 481 7.06 -53.02 -32.74
N GLU A 482 7.43 -51.75 -32.91
CA GLU A 482 7.90 -50.86 -31.83
C GLU A 482 6.80 -50.63 -30.80
N GLU A 483 5.56 -50.33 -31.23
CA GLU A 483 4.39 -50.20 -30.36
C GLU A 483 4.11 -51.50 -29.58
N PHE A 484 4.25 -52.67 -30.22
CA PHE A 484 4.04 -53.97 -29.58
C PHE A 484 5.17 -54.36 -28.62
N ALA A 485 6.42 -53.99 -28.92
CA ALA A 485 7.58 -54.24 -28.06
C ALA A 485 7.60 -53.32 -26.82
N ARG A 486 7.03 -52.10 -26.93
CA ARG A 486 6.94 -51.12 -25.84
C ARG A 486 6.07 -51.63 -24.68
N GLY A 487 5.01 -52.39 -24.97
CA GLY A 487 4.14 -53.00 -23.96
C GLY A 487 4.70 -54.28 -23.31
N MET A 488 5.79 -54.86 -23.84
CA MET A 488 6.33 -56.15 -23.35
C MET A 488 7.67 -56.04 -22.63
N ALA A 489 8.46 -54.97 -22.85
CA ALA A 489 9.83 -54.85 -22.34
C ALA A 489 9.96 -54.01 -21.05
N THR A 490 9.01 -53.13 -20.79
CA THR A 490 8.91 -52.34 -19.55
C THR A 490 7.62 -52.77 -18.86
N GLY A 491 7.68 -53.38 -17.66
CA GLY A 491 6.47 -53.51 -16.84
C GLY A 491 5.77 -52.14 -16.81
N GLY A 492 4.47 -52.11 -17.10
CA GLY A 492 3.74 -50.86 -17.39
C GLY A 492 3.99 -49.79 -16.33
N THR A 493 3.91 -48.52 -16.74
CA THR A 493 3.90 -47.40 -15.79
C THR A 493 2.70 -47.53 -14.85
N LEU A 494 2.79 -46.91 -13.67
CA LEU A 494 1.65 -46.85 -12.74
C LEU A 494 0.39 -46.33 -13.43
N PHE A 495 0.54 -45.35 -14.33
CA PHE A 495 -0.57 -44.77 -15.08
C PHE A 495 -1.20 -45.76 -16.08
N GLU A 496 -0.40 -46.60 -16.72
CA GLU A 496 -0.90 -47.65 -17.61
C GLU A 496 -1.69 -48.73 -16.85
N GLU A 497 -1.26 -49.07 -15.64
CA GLU A 497 -2.02 -49.97 -14.74
C GLU A 497 -3.35 -49.34 -14.28
N LEU A 498 -3.41 -48.00 -14.17
CA LEU A 498 -4.65 -47.25 -13.94
C LEU A 498 -5.51 -47.08 -15.21
N GLY A 499 -5.08 -47.63 -16.35
CA GLY A 499 -5.82 -47.62 -17.61
C GLY A 499 -5.55 -46.40 -18.51
N PHE A 500 -4.55 -45.58 -18.21
CA PHE A 500 -4.15 -44.46 -19.07
C PHE A 500 -3.18 -44.91 -20.17
N TYR A 501 -3.28 -44.28 -21.33
CA TYR A 501 -2.19 -44.26 -22.30
C TYR A 501 -1.15 -43.22 -21.90
N TYR A 502 0.04 -43.67 -21.51
CA TYR A 502 1.09 -42.78 -21.01
C TYR A 502 2.03 -42.30 -22.14
N VAL A 503 2.24 -40.98 -22.22
CA VAL A 503 3.13 -40.34 -23.19
C VAL A 503 4.10 -39.41 -22.47
N GLY A 504 5.37 -39.80 -22.38
CA GLY A 504 6.44 -38.95 -21.86
C GLY A 504 7.53 -39.73 -21.14
N PRO A 505 8.44 -39.07 -20.42
CA PRO A 505 8.55 -37.61 -20.28
C PRO A 505 8.94 -36.93 -21.61
N ILE A 506 8.29 -35.81 -21.96
CA ILE A 506 8.65 -34.94 -23.09
C ILE A 506 9.12 -33.57 -22.60
N ASP A 507 9.83 -32.84 -23.46
CA ASP A 507 10.23 -31.47 -23.16
C ASP A 507 9.04 -30.53 -23.27
N GLY A 508 8.65 -29.89 -22.16
CA GLY A 508 7.52 -28.97 -22.08
C GLY A 508 7.80 -27.57 -22.65
N HIS A 509 9.02 -27.32 -23.13
CA HIS A 509 9.39 -26.07 -23.82
C HIS A 509 9.67 -26.27 -25.32
N ASP A 510 9.53 -27.50 -25.83
CA ASP A 510 9.64 -27.79 -27.26
C ASP A 510 8.23 -27.74 -27.91
N ILE A 511 7.87 -26.59 -28.48
CA ILE A 511 6.55 -26.37 -29.11
C ILE A 511 6.27 -27.37 -30.23
N GLU A 512 7.27 -27.74 -31.04
CA GLU A 512 7.06 -28.70 -32.14
C GLU A 512 6.68 -30.07 -31.58
N VAL A 513 7.39 -30.54 -30.56
CA VAL A 513 7.09 -31.81 -29.89
C VAL A 513 5.74 -31.75 -29.18
N LEU A 514 5.42 -30.64 -28.50
CA LEU A 514 4.13 -30.46 -27.83
C LEU A 514 2.96 -30.52 -28.81
N VAL A 515 3.02 -29.77 -29.91
CA VAL A 515 1.95 -29.76 -30.93
C VAL A 515 1.76 -31.16 -31.51
N ASP A 516 2.84 -31.84 -31.90
CA ASP A 516 2.79 -33.22 -32.41
C ASP A 516 2.14 -34.19 -31.40
N VAL A 517 2.52 -34.10 -30.13
CA VAL A 517 1.99 -35.00 -29.08
C VAL A 517 0.52 -34.70 -28.80
N LEU A 518 0.14 -33.44 -28.68
CA LEU A 518 -1.24 -33.03 -28.40
C LEU A 518 -2.18 -33.39 -29.58
N GLU A 519 -1.75 -33.21 -30.83
CA GLU A 519 -2.50 -33.63 -32.02
C GLU A 519 -2.71 -35.14 -32.10
N ASN A 520 -1.73 -35.92 -31.62
CA ASN A 520 -1.88 -37.37 -31.53
C ASN A 520 -2.81 -37.78 -30.37
N ALA A 521 -2.68 -37.13 -29.21
CA ALA A 521 -3.55 -37.39 -28.06
C ALA A 521 -5.02 -37.07 -28.37
N LYS A 522 -5.29 -35.96 -29.08
CA LYS A 522 -6.63 -35.55 -29.54
C LYS A 522 -7.35 -36.63 -30.37
N LYS A 523 -6.61 -37.51 -31.04
CA LYS A 523 -7.17 -38.59 -31.88
C LYS A 523 -7.50 -39.87 -31.09
N ILE A 524 -7.03 -39.99 -29.85
CA ILE A 524 -7.30 -41.14 -28.99
C ILE A 524 -8.65 -40.92 -28.32
N THR A 525 -9.60 -41.82 -28.59
CA THR A 525 -11.00 -41.71 -28.15
C THR A 525 -11.51 -42.97 -27.43
N ASP A 526 -10.65 -43.98 -27.27
CA ASP A 526 -10.97 -45.28 -26.69
C ASP A 526 -10.37 -45.51 -25.29
N ARG A 527 -9.55 -44.57 -24.79
CA ARG A 527 -8.94 -44.59 -23.45
C ARG A 527 -8.46 -43.19 -23.01
N PRO A 528 -8.40 -42.90 -21.69
CA PRO A 528 -7.73 -41.71 -21.16
C PRO A 528 -6.24 -41.65 -21.53
N VAL A 529 -5.70 -40.45 -21.72
CA VAL A 529 -4.30 -40.20 -22.06
C VAL A 529 -3.65 -39.38 -20.95
N LEU A 530 -2.46 -39.77 -20.51
CA LEU A 530 -1.61 -38.96 -19.63
C LEU A 530 -0.35 -38.53 -20.36
N ILE A 531 -0.19 -37.23 -20.56
CA ILE A 531 1.00 -36.63 -21.16
C ILE A 531 1.87 -36.09 -20.02
N HIS A 532 3.09 -36.58 -19.91
CA HIS A 532 4.06 -36.11 -18.93
C HIS A 532 5.01 -35.12 -19.59
N ALA A 533 4.78 -33.83 -19.35
CA ALA A 533 5.57 -32.72 -19.85
C ALA A 533 6.50 -32.19 -18.74
N VAL A 534 7.81 -32.18 -19.01
CA VAL A 534 8.83 -31.68 -18.08
C VAL A 534 9.08 -30.21 -18.38
N THR A 535 8.83 -29.33 -17.41
CA THR A 535 9.02 -27.87 -17.52
C THR A 535 9.97 -27.34 -16.46
N HIS A 536 10.40 -26.09 -16.62
CA HIS A 536 11.23 -25.38 -15.64
C HIS A 536 10.44 -24.21 -15.04
N LYS A 537 10.28 -24.20 -13.71
CA LYS A 537 9.64 -23.08 -13.03
C LYS A 537 10.49 -21.80 -13.20
N GLY A 538 9.87 -20.72 -13.67
CA GLY A 538 10.56 -19.47 -14.00
C GLY A 538 11.21 -19.43 -15.38
N HIS A 539 10.95 -20.40 -16.27
CA HIS A 539 11.65 -20.57 -17.54
C HIS A 539 11.74 -19.30 -18.41
N GLY A 540 12.97 -18.99 -18.84
CA GLY A 540 13.25 -17.86 -19.72
C GLY A 540 13.36 -16.53 -19.00
N TYR A 541 13.45 -16.53 -17.66
CA TYR A 541 13.71 -15.35 -16.84
C TYR A 541 14.77 -15.64 -15.77
N ALA A 542 16.02 -15.26 -16.04
CA ALA A 542 17.19 -15.61 -15.23
C ALA A 542 17.07 -15.27 -13.72
N PRO A 543 16.46 -14.14 -13.30
CA PRO A 543 16.24 -13.87 -11.87
C PRO A 543 15.30 -14.88 -11.19
N ALA A 544 14.24 -15.32 -11.88
CA ALA A 544 13.35 -16.36 -11.37
C ALA A 544 14.03 -17.73 -11.37
N GLU A 545 14.75 -18.10 -12.43
CA GLU A 545 15.46 -19.39 -12.50
C GLU A 545 16.54 -19.53 -11.42
N SER A 546 17.13 -18.41 -10.96
CA SER A 546 18.19 -18.39 -9.96
C SER A 546 17.68 -18.34 -8.51
N ALA A 547 16.42 -17.93 -8.28
CA ALA A 547 15.84 -17.82 -6.95
C ALA A 547 15.50 -19.18 -6.33
N ASP A 548 15.57 -19.30 -4.99
CA ASP A 548 15.28 -20.54 -4.26
C ASP A 548 13.80 -20.96 -4.38
N ASP A 549 12.88 -19.99 -4.32
CA ASP A 549 11.44 -20.20 -4.47
C ASP A 549 10.97 -20.14 -5.95
N LYS A 550 11.90 -19.92 -6.87
CA LYS A 550 11.66 -19.69 -8.30
C LYS A 550 10.61 -18.61 -8.59
N TYR A 551 10.50 -17.60 -7.71
CA TYR A 551 9.49 -16.54 -7.80
C TYR A 551 8.06 -17.10 -7.82
N HIS A 552 7.80 -18.10 -6.97
CA HIS A 552 6.47 -18.70 -6.79
C HIS A 552 5.43 -17.65 -6.40
N GLY A 553 5.78 -16.66 -5.59
CA GLY A 553 4.94 -15.50 -5.30
C GLY A 553 5.81 -14.24 -5.18
N VAL A 554 5.62 -13.29 -6.09
CA VAL A 554 6.37 -12.03 -6.11
C VAL A 554 5.49 -10.85 -5.73
N VAL A 555 6.08 -9.89 -5.02
CA VAL A 555 5.55 -8.52 -4.95
C VAL A 555 5.95 -7.75 -6.20
N LYS A 556 5.69 -6.44 -6.27
CA LYS A 556 6.18 -5.62 -7.37
C LYS A 556 7.70 -5.70 -7.45
N PHE A 557 8.25 -5.87 -8.64
CA PHE A 557 9.69 -6.09 -8.82
C PHE A 557 10.19 -5.42 -10.10
N ASN A 558 11.49 -5.13 -10.15
CA ASN A 558 12.12 -4.59 -11.34
C ASN A 558 12.37 -5.74 -12.35
N VAL A 559 11.86 -5.59 -13.58
CA VAL A 559 11.97 -6.62 -14.64
C VAL A 559 13.41 -6.97 -14.98
N VAL A 560 14.35 -6.02 -14.94
CA VAL A 560 15.75 -6.25 -15.35
C VAL A 560 16.54 -6.91 -14.21
N THR A 561 16.42 -6.39 -12.99
CA THR A 561 17.24 -6.86 -11.85
C THR A 561 16.59 -8.01 -11.08
N GLY A 562 15.28 -8.19 -11.20
CA GLY A 562 14.49 -9.11 -10.36
C GLY A 562 14.28 -8.60 -8.92
N GLU A 563 14.82 -7.43 -8.57
CA GLU A 563 14.73 -6.91 -7.21
C GLU A 563 13.28 -6.61 -6.84
N GLN A 564 12.83 -7.22 -5.74
CA GLN A 564 11.47 -7.09 -5.24
C GLN A 564 11.36 -5.91 -4.29
N ASN A 565 10.41 -5.01 -4.55
CA ASN A 565 10.09 -3.87 -3.68
C ASN A 565 9.32 -4.35 -2.44
N LYS A 566 10.06 -4.85 -1.45
CA LYS A 566 9.51 -5.23 -0.14
C LYS A 566 9.51 -4.00 0.77
N THR A 567 8.33 -3.60 1.24
CA THR A 567 8.21 -2.55 2.26
C THR A 567 8.89 -3.03 3.54
N GLN A 568 9.68 -2.18 4.20
CA GLN A 568 10.32 -2.56 5.45
C GLN A 568 9.25 -2.73 6.53
N SER A 569 9.22 -3.92 7.11
CA SER A 569 8.24 -4.37 8.09
C SER A 569 8.45 -3.69 9.44
N ASN A 570 7.36 -3.25 10.10
CA ASN A 570 7.42 -2.61 11.42
C ASN A 570 7.30 -3.61 12.57
N ALA A 571 6.70 -4.79 12.32
CA ALA A 571 6.49 -5.86 13.31
C ALA A 571 6.64 -7.24 12.66
N PRO A 572 7.11 -8.26 13.40
CA PRO A 572 7.21 -9.63 12.86
C PRO A 572 5.83 -10.17 12.43
N SER A 573 5.83 -11.06 11.44
CA SER A 573 4.61 -11.74 11.02
C SER A 573 4.16 -12.78 12.04
N TYR A 574 2.85 -13.00 12.16
CA TYR A 574 2.30 -14.06 13.03
C TYR A 574 2.91 -15.44 12.74
N THR A 575 3.10 -15.76 11.46
CA THR A 575 3.78 -16.98 11.00
C THR A 575 5.18 -17.13 11.58
N LYS A 576 5.96 -16.04 11.60
CA LYS A 576 7.31 -16.05 12.17
C LYS A 576 7.24 -16.24 13.69
N ILE A 577 6.33 -15.55 14.38
CA ILE A 577 6.13 -15.70 15.83
C ILE A 577 5.77 -17.13 16.21
N PHE A 578 4.86 -17.78 15.48
CA PHE A 578 4.53 -19.18 15.69
C PHE A 578 5.77 -20.09 15.51
N GLY A 579 6.48 -19.95 14.38
CA GLY A 579 7.66 -20.76 14.08
C GLY A 579 8.78 -20.63 15.11
N GLU A 580 9.10 -19.40 15.52
CA GLU A 580 10.11 -19.12 16.57
C GLU A 580 9.68 -19.65 17.94
N THR A 581 8.41 -19.46 18.31
CA THR A 581 7.88 -19.92 19.60
C THR A 581 7.89 -21.45 19.69
N LEU A 582 7.39 -22.14 18.66
CA LEU A 582 7.37 -23.61 18.62
C LEU A 582 8.78 -24.18 18.67
N THR A 583 9.72 -23.59 17.92
CA THR A 583 11.13 -23.99 17.91
C THR A 583 11.75 -23.86 19.30
N LYS A 584 11.52 -22.72 19.98
CA LYS A 584 12.00 -22.50 21.35
C LYS A 584 11.45 -23.53 22.34
N LEU A 585 10.16 -23.86 22.27
CA LEU A 585 9.57 -24.87 23.17
C LEU A 585 10.13 -26.26 22.90
N ALA A 586 10.35 -26.62 21.64
CA ALA A 586 10.89 -27.92 21.23
C ALA A 586 12.36 -28.14 21.61
N GLN A 587 13.10 -27.10 21.99
CA GLN A 587 14.43 -27.26 22.62
C GLN A 587 14.35 -27.96 23.98
N SER A 588 13.22 -27.87 24.67
CA SER A 588 13.02 -28.44 26.01
C SER A 588 12.11 -29.66 26.06
N ASP A 589 11.38 -29.97 24.97
CA ASP A 589 10.51 -31.13 24.87
C ASP A 589 10.78 -31.90 23.58
N GLU A 590 11.34 -33.12 23.72
CA GLU A 590 11.71 -33.99 22.60
C GLU A 590 10.49 -34.54 21.86
N LYS A 591 9.31 -34.56 22.49
CA LYS A 591 8.06 -35.11 21.93
C LYS A 591 7.36 -34.17 20.97
N ILE A 592 7.75 -32.89 20.94
CA ILE A 592 7.17 -31.92 20.00
C ILE A 592 7.61 -32.26 18.58
N VAL A 593 6.63 -32.45 17.71
CA VAL A 593 6.81 -32.65 16.27
C VAL A 593 5.94 -31.66 15.50
N ALA A 594 6.43 -31.23 14.34
CA ALA A 594 5.76 -30.27 13.49
C ALA A 594 5.36 -30.94 12.16
N ILE A 595 4.12 -30.74 11.73
CA ILE A 595 3.57 -31.35 10.53
C ILE A 595 2.99 -30.25 9.64
N THR A 596 3.30 -30.27 8.34
CA THR A 596 2.72 -29.38 7.33
C THR A 596 2.28 -30.17 6.10
N ALA A 597 1.39 -29.57 5.32
CA ALA A 597 0.99 -30.08 4.01
C ALA A 597 1.58 -29.18 2.91
N ALA A 598 2.82 -29.46 2.48
CA ALA A 598 3.56 -28.73 1.43
C ALA A 598 3.81 -27.23 1.66
N MET A 599 3.69 -26.74 2.90
CA MET A 599 3.78 -25.30 3.22
C MET A 599 4.78 -24.95 4.33
N PRO A 600 6.03 -25.47 4.34
CA PRO A 600 6.97 -25.21 5.44
C PRO A 600 7.21 -23.71 5.69
N SER A 601 7.53 -22.94 4.65
CA SER A 601 7.71 -21.49 4.76
C SER A 601 6.38 -20.74 4.95
N GLY A 602 5.31 -21.27 4.34
CA GLY A 602 3.96 -20.74 4.48
C GLY A 602 3.48 -20.73 5.94
N THR A 603 3.79 -21.77 6.70
CA THR A 603 3.39 -21.94 8.10
C THR A 603 4.52 -21.67 9.10
N GLY A 604 5.68 -21.18 8.65
CA GLY A 604 6.83 -20.88 9.51
C GLY A 604 7.54 -22.10 10.09
N LEU A 605 7.23 -23.30 9.60
CA LEU A 605 7.86 -24.55 10.02
C LEU A 605 9.22 -24.79 9.36
N ASP A 606 9.60 -24.00 8.36
CA ASP A 606 10.98 -23.94 7.86
C ASP A 606 11.95 -23.47 8.96
N ILE A 607 11.50 -22.61 9.90
CA ILE A 607 12.27 -22.19 11.08
C ILE A 607 12.52 -23.41 11.98
N PHE A 608 11.46 -24.17 12.28
CA PHE A 608 11.55 -25.38 13.10
C PHE A 608 12.42 -26.47 12.44
N GLN A 609 12.28 -26.64 11.12
CA GLN A 609 13.00 -27.66 10.35
C GLN A 609 14.51 -27.46 10.38
N LYS A 610 14.99 -26.21 10.43
CA LYS A 610 16.43 -25.90 10.51
C LYS A 610 17.09 -26.52 11.75
N ASP A 611 16.41 -26.43 12.89
CA ASP A 611 16.93 -26.94 14.17
C ASP A 611 16.56 -28.41 14.38
N PHE A 612 15.39 -28.86 13.91
CA PHE A 612 14.83 -30.18 14.18
C PHE A 612 14.35 -30.92 12.92
N PRO A 613 15.23 -31.20 11.94
CA PRO A 613 14.84 -31.76 10.64
C PRO A 613 14.20 -33.16 10.75
N ARG A 614 14.50 -33.94 11.80
CA ARG A 614 13.91 -35.27 12.04
C ARG A 614 12.55 -35.23 12.76
N ARG A 615 12.14 -34.07 13.25
CA ARG A 615 10.86 -33.85 13.95
C ARG A 615 9.90 -32.98 13.17
N MET A 616 10.25 -32.67 11.92
CA MET A 616 9.42 -31.94 10.97
C MET A 616 9.00 -32.90 9.86
N PHE A 617 7.70 -32.97 9.58
CA PHE A 617 7.12 -33.84 8.58
C PHE A 617 6.33 -33.01 7.57
N ASP A 618 6.77 -33.03 6.31
CA ASP A 618 5.98 -32.54 5.18
C ASP A 618 5.31 -33.73 4.52
N VAL A 619 3.98 -33.73 4.47
CA VAL A 619 3.19 -34.81 3.86
C VAL A 619 2.79 -34.53 2.41
N GLY A 620 3.28 -33.44 1.82
CA GLY A 620 2.86 -32.98 0.50
C GLY A 620 1.47 -32.32 0.54
N ILE A 621 0.86 -32.14 -0.63
CA ILE A 621 -0.48 -31.55 -0.75
C ILE A 621 -1.54 -32.60 -0.37
N ALA A 622 -1.60 -32.91 0.92
CA ALA A 622 -2.43 -33.98 1.46
C ALA A 622 -2.93 -33.64 2.87
N GLU A 623 -3.79 -32.63 2.97
CA GLU A 623 -4.30 -32.12 4.25
C GLU A 623 -5.04 -33.18 5.06
N GLN A 624 -5.84 -34.05 4.42
CA GLN A 624 -6.47 -35.18 5.10
C GLN A 624 -5.41 -36.07 5.77
N HIS A 625 -4.36 -36.40 5.01
CA HIS A 625 -3.27 -37.24 5.50
C HIS A 625 -2.52 -36.55 6.63
N ALA A 626 -2.26 -35.24 6.56
CA ALA A 626 -1.60 -34.49 7.62
C ALA A 626 -2.33 -34.62 8.97
N VAL A 627 -3.67 -34.51 8.93
CA VAL A 627 -4.51 -34.62 10.13
C VAL A 627 -4.48 -36.03 10.71
N THR A 628 -4.73 -37.07 9.92
CA THR A 628 -4.71 -38.46 10.41
C THR A 628 -3.30 -38.91 10.82
N PHE A 629 -2.26 -38.43 10.14
CA PHE A 629 -0.87 -38.67 10.49
C PHE A 629 -0.52 -38.05 11.87
N ALA A 630 -0.97 -36.82 12.12
CA ALA A 630 -0.88 -36.20 13.43
C ALA A 630 -1.66 -37.00 14.49
N ALA A 631 -2.86 -37.49 14.17
CA ALA A 631 -3.63 -38.35 15.07
C ALA A 631 -2.85 -39.61 15.47
N GLY A 632 -2.25 -40.30 14.51
CA GLY A 632 -1.41 -41.48 14.78
C GLY A 632 -0.21 -41.17 15.68
N MET A 633 0.46 -40.04 15.46
CA MET A 633 1.55 -39.59 16.33
C MET A 633 1.09 -39.26 17.74
N ALA A 634 -0.06 -38.57 17.89
CA ALA A 634 -0.64 -38.27 19.19
C ALA A 634 -1.02 -39.55 19.95
N ALA A 635 -1.58 -40.54 19.24
CA ALA A 635 -1.94 -41.84 19.83
C ALA A 635 -0.73 -42.62 20.36
N ASP A 636 0.45 -42.45 19.76
CA ASP A 636 1.72 -43.04 20.22
C ASP A 636 2.45 -42.16 21.27
N GLY A 637 1.82 -41.08 21.74
CA GLY A 637 2.33 -40.23 22.82
C GLY A 637 3.31 -39.14 22.40
N MET A 638 3.41 -38.84 21.10
CA MET A 638 4.07 -37.63 20.60
C MET A 638 3.14 -36.41 20.75
N LYS A 639 3.69 -35.20 20.61
CA LYS A 639 2.97 -33.93 20.72
C LYS A 639 2.93 -33.20 19.37
N PRO A 640 2.05 -33.60 18.44
CA PRO A 640 2.04 -33.08 17.09
C PRO A 640 1.38 -31.69 17.01
N PHE A 641 2.11 -30.75 16.41
CA PHE A 641 1.59 -29.49 15.90
C PHE A 641 1.32 -29.63 14.41
N CYS A 642 0.05 -29.72 14.04
CA CYS A 642 -0.39 -29.73 12.64
C CYS A 642 -0.58 -28.27 12.19
N ALA A 643 0.40 -27.72 11.50
CA ALA A 643 0.38 -26.35 11.00
C ALA A 643 -0.18 -26.31 9.57
N ILE A 644 -1.29 -25.60 9.40
CA ILE A 644 -2.10 -25.65 8.18
C ILE A 644 -2.88 -24.34 8.03
N TYR A 645 -3.16 -23.92 6.80
CA TYR A 645 -4.00 -22.73 6.61
C TYR A 645 -5.46 -23.06 6.91
N SER A 646 -6.22 -22.10 7.46
CA SER A 646 -7.66 -22.25 7.70
C SER A 646 -8.41 -22.72 6.46
N THR A 647 -8.09 -22.15 5.29
CA THR A 647 -8.76 -22.53 4.04
C THR A 647 -8.46 -23.96 3.58
N PHE A 648 -7.27 -24.48 3.88
CA PHE A 648 -6.85 -25.81 3.45
C PHE A 648 -7.26 -26.89 4.45
N LEU A 649 -7.37 -26.57 5.75
CA LEU A 649 -7.91 -27.48 6.76
C LEU A 649 -9.35 -27.92 6.45
N GLN A 650 -10.10 -27.14 5.66
CA GLN A 650 -11.40 -27.56 5.11
C GLN A 650 -11.34 -28.94 4.42
N ARG A 651 -10.22 -29.27 3.76
CA ARG A 651 -10.00 -30.58 3.14
C ARG A 651 -9.91 -31.72 4.14
N GLY A 652 -9.35 -31.46 5.32
CA GLY A 652 -9.12 -32.42 6.40
C GLY A 652 -10.22 -32.44 7.46
N TYR A 653 -11.35 -31.75 7.26
CA TYR A 653 -12.38 -31.60 8.30
C TYR A 653 -12.90 -32.93 8.83
N ASP A 654 -13.18 -33.89 7.94
CA ASP A 654 -13.65 -35.23 8.32
C ASP A 654 -12.63 -35.96 9.21
N GLN A 655 -11.34 -35.83 8.92
CA GLN A 655 -10.25 -36.39 9.72
C GLN A 655 -10.13 -35.69 11.07
N VAL A 656 -10.40 -34.38 11.16
CA VAL A 656 -10.48 -33.68 12.45
C VAL A 656 -11.63 -34.25 13.29
N VAL A 657 -12.79 -34.51 12.66
CA VAL A 657 -13.97 -35.07 13.35
C VAL A 657 -13.70 -36.49 13.85
N HIS A 658 -13.35 -37.39 12.93
CA HIS A 658 -13.33 -38.83 13.18
C HIS A 658 -12.00 -39.33 13.74
N ASP A 659 -10.89 -38.89 13.18
CA ASP A 659 -9.59 -39.42 13.56
C ASP A 659 -9.03 -38.71 14.80
N VAL A 660 -9.43 -37.46 15.06
CA VAL A 660 -8.89 -36.67 16.17
C VAL A 660 -9.92 -36.46 17.29
N ALA A 661 -11.00 -35.74 17.02
CA ALA A 661 -11.92 -35.26 18.05
C ALA A 661 -12.70 -36.39 18.71
N LEU A 662 -13.22 -37.35 17.92
CA LEU A 662 -13.93 -38.53 18.44
C LEU A 662 -13.06 -39.35 19.41
N GLN A 663 -11.75 -39.39 19.17
CA GLN A 663 -10.79 -40.14 19.98
C GLN A 663 -10.17 -39.29 21.11
N SER A 664 -10.53 -38.00 21.23
CA SER A 664 -9.94 -37.04 22.17
C SER A 664 -8.40 -37.01 22.10
N LEU A 665 -7.83 -37.13 20.90
CA LEU A 665 -6.39 -37.12 20.72
C LEU A 665 -5.82 -35.71 20.81
N PRO A 666 -4.67 -35.50 21.49
CA PRO A 666 -4.06 -34.17 21.68
C PRO A 666 -3.31 -33.67 20.45
N VAL A 667 -4.01 -33.57 19.32
CA VAL A 667 -3.50 -32.89 18.13
C VAL A 667 -3.69 -31.39 18.27
N ARG A 668 -2.62 -30.63 18.02
CA ARG A 668 -2.57 -29.17 18.18
C ARG A 668 -2.57 -28.51 16.81
N PHE A 669 -3.70 -27.94 16.41
CA PHE A 669 -3.85 -27.28 15.12
C PHE A 669 -3.37 -25.83 15.19
N ALA A 670 -2.29 -25.52 14.49
CA ALA A 670 -1.82 -24.15 14.28
C ALA A 670 -2.41 -23.63 12.96
N ILE A 671 -3.48 -22.84 13.07
CA ILE A 671 -4.30 -22.43 11.92
C ILE A 671 -3.87 -21.04 11.44
N ASP A 672 -2.99 -21.01 10.44
CA ASP A 672 -2.52 -19.79 9.79
C ASP A 672 -3.52 -19.29 8.73
N ARG A 673 -3.35 -18.07 8.21
CA ARG A 673 -4.21 -17.45 7.16
C ARG A 673 -5.70 -17.46 7.54
N ALA A 674 -5.99 -17.37 8.83
CA ALA A 674 -7.36 -17.31 9.30
C ALA A 674 -7.98 -15.93 9.03
N GLY A 675 -9.23 -15.87 8.57
CA GLY A 675 -9.89 -14.66 8.11
C GLY A 675 -9.59 -14.32 6.65
N LEU A 676 -9.62 -13.04 6.31
CA LEU A 676 -9.39 -12.55 4.95
C LEU A 676 -7.89 -12.44 4.66
N VAL A 677 -7.46 -12.95 3.50
CA VAL A 677 -6.04 -13.06 3.13
C VAL A 677 -5.59 -12.02 2.09
N GLY A 678 -6.49 -11.17 1.61
CA GLY A 678 -6.21 -10.12 0.63
C GLY A 678 -6.23 -10.62 -0.82
N ALA A 679 -5.10 -10.43 -1.50
CA ALA A 679 -4.90 -10.57 -2.94
C ALA A 679 -5.20 -11.98 -3.53
N ASP A 680 -5.32 -13.02 -2.70
CA ASP A 680 -5.66 -14.37 -3.16
C ASP A 680 -7.18 -14.61 -3.21
N GLY A 681 -7.97 -13.68 -2.66
CA GLY A 681 -9.43 -13.65 -2.78
C GLY A 681 -10.16 -14.81 -2.12
N ALA A 682 -11.40 -15.04 -2.57
CA ALA A 682 -12.37 -15.90 -1.93
C ALA A 682 -11.89 -17.35 -1.69
N THR A 683 -11.12 -17.91 -2.62
CA THR A 683 -10.69 -19.31 -2.55
C THR A 683 -9.64 -19.57 -1.47
N HIS A 684 -9.01 -18.51 -0.96
CA HIS A 684 -7.99 -18.60 0.09
C HIS A 684 -8.44 -17.96 1.41
N ALA A 685 -9.64 -17.37 1.47
CA ALA A 685 -10.17 -16.78 2.68
C ALA A 685 -10.47 -17.85 3.73
N GLY A 686 -9.75 -17.82 4.85
CA GLY A 686 -9.91 -18.70 6.01
C GLY A 686 -11.14 -18.34 6.84
N SER A 687 -12.33 -18.42 6.25
CA SER A 687 -13.55 -17.84 6.85
C SER A 687 -14.35 -18.83 7.70
N PHE A 688 -14.11 -20.13 7.57
CA PHE A 688 -15.06 -21.15 8.07
C PHE A 688 -14.58 -21.93 9.31
N ASP A 689 -13.31 -21.81 9.69
CA ASP A 689 -12.71 -22.58 10.79
C ASP A 689 -13.42 -22.40 12.13
N ILE A 690 -13.90 -21.18 12.43
CA ILE A 690 -14.63 -20.88 13.67
C ILE A 690 -15.82 -21.82 13.85
N GLY A 691 -16.66 -21.90 12.82
CA GLY A 691 -17.88 -22.71 12.84
C GLY A 691 -17.58 -24.20 12.95
N TYR A 692 -16.76 -24.74 12.03
CA TYR A 692 -16.59 -26.19 11.95
C TYR A 692 -15.74 -26.77 13.08
N MET A 693 -14.74 -26.04 13.59
CA MET A 693 -13.93 -26.49 14.73
C MET A 693 -14.70 -26.30 16.04
N GLY A 694 -15.39 -25.16 16.21
CA GLY A 694 -16.15 -24.87 17.43
C GLY A 694 -17.33 -25.83 17.66
N ALA A 695 -17.88 -26.41 16.59
CA ALA A 695 -18.91 -27.43 16.67
C ALA A 695 -18.43 -28.75 17.32
N LEU A 696 -17.14 -29.07 17.29
CA LEU A 696 -16.62 -30.39 17.68
C LEU A 696 -16.53 -30.57 19.19
N PRO A 697 -17.05 -31.67 19.78
CA PRO A 697 -16.92 -31.95 21.21
C PRO A 697 -15.45 -31.94 21.69
N ASN A 698 -15.23 -31.56 22.95
CA ASN A 698 -13.92 -31.55 23.63
C ASN A 698 -12.80 -30.73 22.97
N MET A 699 -13.09 -29.96 21.92
CA MET A 699 -12.11 -29.07 21.27
C MET A 699 -11.84 -27.83 22.13
N VAL A 700 -10.56 -27.52 22.36
CA VAL A 700 -10.14 -26.20 22.83
C VAL A 700 -9.81 -25.33 21.62
N PHE A 701 -10.51 -24.22 21.42
CA PHE A 701 -10.32 -23.37 20.25
C PHE A 701 -10.09 -21.91 20.61
N MET A 702 -8.90 -21.42 20.29
CA MET A 702 -8.38 -20.10 20.61
C MET A 702 -8.21 -19.21 19.36
N ALA A 703 -8.19 -17.90 19.53
CA ALA A 703 -7.79 -16.96 18.48
C ALA A 703 -6.87 -15.87 19.02
N ALA A 704 -5.68 -15.74 18.44
CA ALA A 704 -4.70 -14.75 18.86
C ALA A 704 -5.19 -13.34 18.49
N ALA A 705 -5.19 -12.43 19.46
CA ALA A 705 -5.45 -11.02 19.22
C ALA A 705 -4.20 -10.25 18.77
N ASP A 706 -3.02 -10.72 19.21
CA ASP A 706 -1.70 -10.13 18.96
C ASP A 706 -0.60 -11.20 19.07
N GLU A 707 0.67 -10.80 18.90
CA GLU A 707 1.84 -11.68 18.92
C GLU A 707 2.07 -12.35 20.28
N ALA A 708 1.79 -11.63 21.38
CA ALA A 708 1.97 -12.16 22.71
C ALA A 708 0.95 -13.25 22.99
N GLU A 709 -0.32 -13.01 22.64
CA GLU A 709 -1.39 -14.01 22.75
C GLU A 709 -1.09 -15.24 21.90
N LEU A 710 -0.57 -15.08 20.67
CA LEU A 710 -0.15 -16.22 19.84
C LEU A 710 0.89 -17.07 20.56
N ALA A 711 1.95 -16.47 21.11
CA ALA A 711 2.99 -17.21 21.81
C ALA A 711 2.45 -17.96 23.04
N LEU A 712 1.55 -17.33 23.80
CA LEU A 712 0.89 -17.95 24.95
C LEU A 712 -0.05 -19.09 24.53
N MET A 713 -0.74 -18.98 23.39
CA MET A 713 -1.62 -20.03 22.85
C MET A 713 -0.84 -21.26 22.36
N VAL A 714 0.38 -21.08 21.83
CA VAL A 714 1.28 -22.20 21.53
C VAL A 714 1.66 -22.94 22.82
N ALA A 715 2.05 -22.21 23.87
CA ALA A 715 2.36 -22.79 25.17
C ALA A 715 1.15 -23.46 25.83
N THR A 716 -0.03 -22.86 25.68
CA THR A 716 -1.31 -23.40 26.18
C THR A 716 -1.65 -24.70 25.49
N SER A 717 -1.59 -24.73 24.15
CA SER A 717 -1.81 -25.93 23.35
C SER A 717 -0.83 -27.04 23.72
N LEU A 718 0.44 -26.71 23.97
CA LEU A 718 1.43 -27.69 24.40
C LEU A 718 1.06 -28.37 25.73
N ALA A 719 0.42 -27.64 26.65
CA ALA A 719 0.02 -28.14 27.96
C ALA A 719 -1.23 -29.03 27.95
N ILE A 720 -1.95 -29.12 26.82
CA ILE A 720 -3.15 -29.95 26.68
C ILE A 720 -2.75 -31.33 26.13
N ASP A 721 -2.89 -32.38 26.94
CA ASP A 721 -2.51 -33.76 26.60
C ASP A 721 -3.69 -34.74 26.56
N ASP A 722 -4.92 -34.28 26.81
CA ASP A 722 -6.14 -35.09 26.97
C ASP A 722 -7.26 -34.77 25.96
N GLY A 723 -7.00 -33.89 24.99
CA GLY A 723 -7.97 -33.52 23.96
C GLY A 723 -7.35 -32.63 22.88
N PRO A 724 -8.03 -32.46 21.73
CA PRO A 724 -7.51 -31.63 20.65
C PRO A 724 -7.59 -30.15 20.99
N SER A 725 -6.62 -29.40 20.48
CA SER A 725 -6.61 -27.94 20.58
C SER A 725 -6.36 -27.30 19.21
N ALA A 726 -6.88 -26.09 19.04
CA ALA A 726 -6.66 -25.27 17.87
C ALA A 726 -6.42 -23.82 18.29
N PHE A 727 -5.56 -23.12 17.57
CA PHE A 727 -5.42 -21.68 17.66
C PHE A 727 -5.29 -21.10 16.27
N ARG A 728 -6.04 -20.02 16.02
CA ARG A 728 -6.04 -19.33 14.73
C ARG A 728 -5.32 -17.98 14.80
N TYR A 729 -4.68 -17.62 13.70
CA TYR A 729 -4.01 -16.33 13.51
C TYR A 729 -4.02 -15.93 12.02
N PRO A 730 -4.07 -14.62 11.71
CA PRO A 730 -4.24 -14.16 10.34
C PRO A 730 -2.92 -14.15 9.58
N ARG A 731 -3.03 -13.95 8.26
CA ARG A 731 -1.90 -13.55 7.43
C ARG A 731 -1.54 -12.10 7.75
N GLY A 732 -0.27 -11.82 7.97
CA GLY A 732 0.25 -10.45 8.04
C GLY A 732 1.17 -10.19 9.22
N GLU A 733 1.51 -8.93 9.40
CA GLU A 733 2.27 -8.41 10.55
C GLU A 733 1.35 -8.33 11.77
N GLY A 734 1.95 -8.47 12.95
CA GLY A 734 1.25 -8.19 14.20
C GLY A 734 1.26 -6.69 14.55
N VAL A 735 0.91 -6.38 15.80
CA VAL A 735 0.77 -4.99 16.28
C VAL A 735 2.01 -4.47 17.02
N GLY A 736 3.08 -5.26 17.06
CA GLY A 736 4.30 -4.97 17.81
C GLY A 736 4.17 -5.27 19.31
N ALA A 737 3.31 -6.22 19.70
CA ALA A 737 3.10 -6.56 21.10
C ALA A 737 4.37 -7.16 21.75
N ILE A 738 4.62 -6.81 23.02
CA ILE A 738 5.76 -7.35 23.77
C ILE A 738 5.48 -8.80 24.15
N ILE A 739 6.25 -9.73 23.59
CA ILE A 739 6.16 -11.15 23.91
C ILE A 739 6.86 -11.42 25.26
N PRO A 740 6.18 -12.00 26.26
CA PRO A 740 6.81 -12.35 27.53
C PRO A 740 7.99 -13.31 27.35
N SER A 741 9.08 -13.09 28.10
CA SER A 741 10.25 -13.97 28.06
C SER A 741 9.95 -15.38 28.60
N VAL A 742 9.04 -15.45 29.58
CA VAL A 742 8.47 -16.66 30.17
C VAL A 742 7.02 -16.80 29.70
N LEU A 743 6.72 -17.91 29.01
CA LEU A 743 5.39 -18.19 28.47
C LEU A 743 4.61 -19.03 29.49
N THR A 744 3.66 -18.41 30.18
CA THR A 744 2.73 -19.10 31.09
C THR A 744 1.45 -19.46 30.32
N PRO A 745 1.03 -20.74 30.30
CA PRO A 745 -0.23 -21.14 29.67
C PRO A 745 -1.42 -20.30 30.13
N LEU A 746 -2.31 -19.97 29.19
CA LEU A 746 -3.57 -19.30 29.46
C LEU A 746 -4.48 -20.25 30.26
N GLU A 747 -5.30 -19.67 31.14
CA GLU A 747 -6.40 -20.40 31.76
C GLU A 747 -7.45 -20.73 30.69
N ILE A 748 -7.70 -22.03 30.46
CA ILE A 748 -8.57 -22.49 29.39
C ILE A 748 -10.00 -21.97 29.61
N GLY A 749 -10.54 -21.31 28.58
CA GLY A 749 -11.89 -20.76 28.62
C GLY A 749 -12.03 -19.43 29.34
N LYS A 750 -10.92 -18.73 29.64
CA LYS A 750 -10.97 -17.41 30.27
C LYS A 750 -10.53 -16.29 29.33
N GLY A 751 -11.43 -15.33 29.13
CA GLY A 751 -11.16 -14.08 28.42
C GLY A 751 -10.51 -13.03 29.33
N ARG A 752 -10.35 -11.80 28.81
CA ARG A 752 -9.88 -10.64 29.60
C ARG A 752 -10.62 -9.37 29.21
N ILE A 753 -10.85 -8.50 30.18
CA ILE A 753 -11.30 -7.12 29.92
C ILE A 753 -10.07 -6.28 29.60
N ILE A 754 -10.11 -5.59 28.46
CA ILE A 754 -9.06 -4.66 28.01
C ILE A 754 -9.38 -3.24 28.46
N GLN A 755 -10.66 -2.87 28.42
CA GLN A 755 -11.15 -1.57 28.81
C GLN A 755 -12.52 -1.74 29.48
N GLU A 756 -12.70 -1.10 30.64
CA GLU A 756 -13.97 -1.08 31.37
C GLU A 756 -14.87 0.06 30.88
N GLY A 757 -16.18 -0.19 30.91
CA GLY A 757 -17.24 0.74 30.53
C GLY A 757 -18.58 0.30 31.13
N THR A 758 -19.67 0.98 30.76
CA THR A 758 -20.97 0.81 31.44
C THR A 758 -22.17 0.70 30.53
N LYS A 759 -22.05 1.02 29.23
CA LYS A 759 -23.22 1.10 28.34
C LYS A 759 -23.18 0.09 27.21
N ILE A 760 -22.05 0.00 26.52
CA ILE A 760 -21.83 -0.90 25.38
C ILE A 760 -20.72 -1.87 25.75
N ALA A 761 -20.87 -3.15 25.45
CA ALA A 761 -19.80 -4.14 25.51
C ALA A 761 -19.42 -4.60 24.10
N ILE A 762 -18.12 -4.67 23.82
CA ILE A 762 -17.55 -5.24 22.60
C ILE A 762 -16.73 -6.46 23.01
N LEU A 763 -17.16 -7.64 22.58
CA LEU A 763 -16.48 -8.93 22.81
C LEU A 763 -15.81 -9.37 21.50
N SER A 764 -14.49 -9.21 21.42
CA SER A 764 -13.70 -9.53 20.22
C SER A 764 -13.06 -10.91 20.32
N PHE A 765 -13.14 -11.69 19.24
CA PHE A 765 -12.44 -12.97 19.09
C PHE A 765 -11.41 -12.87 17.95
N GLY A 766 -10.13 -12.78 18.31
CA GLY A 766 -9.02 -12.64 17.37
C GLY A 766 -8.59 -11.19 17.10
N THR A 767 -8.04 -10.94 15.92
CA THR A 767 -7.21 -9.74 15.66
C THR A 767 -7.99 -8.44 15.44
N ARG A 768 -9.32 -8.49 15.37
CA ARG A 768 -10.16 -7.28 15.39
C ARG A 768 -10.19 -6.59 16.76
N LEU A 769 -9.44 -7.06 17.76
CA LEU A 769 -9.34 -6.41 19.07
C LEU A 769 -8.80 -4.97 18.97
N ALA A 770 -7.91 -4.69 18.03
CA ALA A 770 -7.42 -3.32 17.79
C ALA A 770 -8.53 -2.40 17.26
N GLU A 771 -9.32 -2.88 16.29
CA GLU A 771 -10.49 -2.16 15.75
C GLU A 771 -11.58 -1.96 16.82
N ALA A 772 -11.76 -2.93 17.72
CA ALA A 772 -12.67 -2.81 18.85
C ALA A 772 -12.28 -1.68 19.83
N GLN A 773 -10.98 -1.55 20.13
CA GLN A 773 -10.47 -0.45 20.96
C GLN A 773 -10.62 0.90 20.27
N LEU A 774 -10.33 0.99 18.96
CA LEU A 774 -10.57 2.20 18.17
C LEU A 774 -12.05 2.59 18.19
N ALA A 775 -12.96 1.64 17.98
CA ALA A 775 -14.40 1.88 18.06
C ALA A 775 -14.84 2.34 19.45
N ALA A 776 -14.31 1.75 20.52
CA ALA A 776 -14.60 2.15 21.89
C ALA A 776 -14.12 3.58 22.21
N ASN A 777 -12.97 4.00 21.67
CA ASN A 777 -12.49 5.38 21.80
C ASN A 777 -13.42 6.36 21.08
N LEU A 778 -13.87 6.03 19.87
CA LEU A 778 -14.82 6.86 19.11
C LEU A 778 -16.18 6.96 19.82
N LEU A 779 -16.70 5.86 20.36
CA LEU A 779 -17.91 5.84 21.17
C LEU A 779 -17.73 6.63 22.48
N GLY A 780 -16.57 6.50 23.13
CA GLY A 780 -16.21 7.25 24.33
C GLY A 780 -16.21 8.77 24.09
N ALA A 781 -15.67 9.21 22.95
CA ALA A 781 -15.72 10.61 22.52
C ALA A 781 -17.16 11.12 22.30
N MET A 782 -18.11 10.23 22.03
CA MET A 782 -19.55 10.52 21.94
C MET A 782 -20.28 10.43 23.29
N GLY A 783 -19.58 10.22 24.41
CA GLY A 783 -20.16 10.02 25.73
C GLY A 783 -20.78 8.63 25.94
N LEU A 784 -20.44 7.66 25.09
CA LEU A 784 -20.93 6.28 25.17
C LEU A 784 -19.85 5.38 25.79
N SER A 785 -19.93 5.21 27.10
CA SER A 785 -19.02 4.37 27.88
C SER A 785 -19.04 2.92 27.37
N THR A 786 -17.89 2.44 26.91
CA THR A 786 -17.77 1.16 26.19
C THR A 786 -16.72 0.26 26.82
N THR A 787 -17.12 -0.97 27.17
CA THR A 787 -16.26 -2.06 27.58
C THR A 787 -15.71 -2.78 26.36
N VAL A 788 -14.42 -3.09 26.35
CA VAL A 788 -13.78 -3.96 25.34
C VAL A 788 -13.22 -5.18 26.04
N ALA A 789 -13.62 -6.36 25.59
CA ALA A 789 -13.16 -7.64 26.09
C ALA A 789 -12.57 -8.48 24.95
N ASP A 790 -11.45 -9.14 25.25
CA ASP A 790 -10.80 -10.13 24.41
C ASP A 790 -11.29 -11.51 24.86
N ALA A 791 -12.04 -12.18 23.98
CA ALA A 791 -12.67 -13.46 24.28
C ALA A 791 -11.63 -14.57 24.46
N ARG A 792 -10.51 -14.52 23.72
CA ARG A 792 -9.44 -15.54 23.59
C ARG A 792 -9.89 -16.92 23.11
N PHE A 793 -11.05 -17.42 23.56
CA PHE A 793 -11.58 -18.75 23.31
C PHE A 793 -12.97 -18.69 22.67
N ALA A 794 -13.13 -19.40 21.54
CA ALA A 794 -14.45 -19.76 21.04
C ALA A 794 -14.95 -21.04 21.70
N LYS A 795 -14.03 -21.87 22.21
CA LYS A 795 -14.35 -23.08 22.97
C LYS A 795 -13.27 -23.45 23.99
N PRO A 796 -13.63 -23.78 25.23
CA PRO A 796 -14.92 -23.43 25.85
C PRO A 796 -15.11 -21.90 25.86
N LEU A 797 -16.36 -21.45 25.80
CA LEU A 797 -16.68 -20.03 25.97
C LEU A 797 -16.45 -19.62 27.44
N ASP A 798 -16.00 -18.40 27.66
CA ASP A 798 -16.01 -17.79 28.99
C ASP A 798 -17.44 -17.36 29.35
N GLU A 799 -18.25 -18.33 29.79
CA GLU A 799 -19.65 -18.12 30.13
C GLU A 799 -19.83 -17.06 31.25
N ASP A 800 -18.87 -16.94 32.18
CA ASP A 800 -18.89 -15.94 33.25
C ASP A 800 -18.68 -14.53 32.69
N LEU A 801 -17.64 -14.35 31.86
CA LEU A 801 -17.39 -13.06 31.20
C LEU A 801 -18.58 -12.65 30.34
N VAL A 802 -19.10 -13.55 29.50
CA VAL A 802 -20.25 -13.26 28.64
C VAL A 802 -21.47 -12.86 29.48
N ARG A 803 -21.71 -13.54 30.61
CA ARG A 803 -22.79 -13.20 31.54
C ARG A 803 -22.60 -11.81 32.16
N VAL A 804 -21.39 -11.49 32.61
CA VAL A 804 -21.06 -10.16 33.17
C VAL A 804 -21.29 -9.07 32.13
N LEU A 805 -20.82 -9.27 30.90
CA LEU A 805 -21.02 -8.31 29.81
C LEU A 805 -22.51 -8.15 29.48
N ALA A 806 -23.26 -9.25 29.39
CA ALA A 806 -24.69 -9.25 29.09
C ALA A 806 -25.54 -8.57 30.18
N GLN A 807 -25.17 -8.70 31.46
CA GLN A 807 -25.93 -8.15 32.59
C GLN A 807 -25.65 -6.68 32.85
N ASN A 808 -24.41 -6.22 32.59
CA ASN A 808 -23.97 -4.87 32.94
C ASN A 808 -24.04 -3.86 31.79
N HIS A 809 -24.51 -4.26 30.61
CA HIS A 809 -24.54 -3.40 29.42
C HIS A 809 -25.90 -3.48 28.72
N GLU A 810 -26.30 -2.38 28.08
CA GLU A 810 -27.53 -2.33 27.27
C GLU A 810 -27.35 -3.03 25.91
N ILE A 811 -26.11 -3.01 25.40
CA ILE A 811 -25.73 -3.52 24.08
C ILE A 811 -24.49 -4.40 24.21
N LEU A 812 -24.56 -5.59 23.60
CA LEU A 812 -23.41 -6.48 23.42
C LEU A 812 -23.13 -6.68 21.93
N LEU A 813 -21.93 -6.31 21.50
CA LEU A 813 -21.42 -6.55 20.16
C LEU A 813 -20.40 -7.68 20.22
N THR A 814 -20.54 -8.70 19.37
CA THR A 814 -19.48 -9.71 19.17
C THR A 814 -18.76 -9.45 17.86
N LEU A 815 -17.44 -9.60 17.83
CA LEU A 815 -16.64 -9.45 16.61
C LEU A 815 -15.85 -10.73 16.34
N GLU A 816 -15.87 -11.19 15.09
CA GLU A 816 -15.04 -12.31 14.63
C GLU A 816 -14.66 -12.18 13.16
N GLU A 817 -13.52 -12.75 12.81
CA GLU A 817 -13.04 -12.89 11.42
C GLU A 817 -13.45 -14.25 10.85
N GLY A 818 -14.73 -14.60 11.00
CA GLY A 818 -15.33 -15.84 10.53
C GLY A 818 -16.70 -15.62 9.90
N ALA A 819 -17.19 -16.62 9.17
CA ALA A 819 -18.48 -16.62 8.52
C ALA A 819 -19.64 -16.70 9.54
N VAL A 820 -20.85 -16.43 9.06
CA VAL A 820 -22.08 -16.61 9.84
C VAL A 820 -22.13 -18.04 10.39
N GLY A 821 -22.48 -18.18 11.68
CA GLY A 821 -22.47 -19.47 12.38
C GLY A 821 -21.20 -19.76 13.20
N GLY A 822 -20.30 -18.78 13.32
CA GLY A 822 -19.09 -18.86 14.15
C GLY A 822 -19.29 -18.43 15.62
N PHE A 823 -18.30 -17.72 16.16
CA PHE A 823 -18.19 -17.29 17.55
C PHE A 823 -19.43 -16.52 18.04
N GLY A 824 -19.92 -15.56 17.27
CA GLY A 824 -21.13 -14.80 17.61
C GLY A 824 -22.36 -15.71 17.73
N ALA A 825 -22.45 -16.76 16.92
CA ALA A 825 -23.52 -17.74 17.03
C ALA A 825 -23.38 -18.62 18.29
N PHE A 826 -22.16 -19.00 18.67
CA PHE A 826 -21.92 -19.73 19.93
C PHE A 826 -22.30 -18.88 21.15
N VAL A 827 -21.93 -17.58 21.14
CA VAL A 827 -22.32 -16.63 22.18
C VAL A 827 -23.84 -16.47 22.23
N LEU A 828 -24.52 -16.27 21.09
CA LEU A 828 -25.98 -16.20 21.04
C LEU A 828 -26.66 -17.47 21.55
N HIS A 829 -26.12 -18.65 21.24
CA HIS A 829 -26.62 -19.91 21.76
C HIS A 829 -26.53 -19.95 23.28
N PHE A 830 -25.40 -19.56 23.85
CA PHE A 830 -25.22 -19.46 25.31
C PHE A 830 -26.20 -18.45 25.93
N LEU A 831 -26.29 -17.23 25.39
CA LEU A 831 -27.17 -16.18 25.89
C LEU A 831 -28.65 -16.62 25.90
N SER A 832 -29.08 -17.32 24.84
CA SER A 832 -30.43 -17.87 24.72
C SER A 832 -30.67 -19.00 25.73
N ARG A 833 -29.74 -19.97 25.81
CA ARG A 833 -29.80 -21.10 26.75
C ARG A 833 -29.93 -20.64 28.20
N ASP A 834 -29.27 -19.54 28.56
CA ASP A 834 -29.19 -19.03 29.93
C ASP A 834 -30.25 -17.95 30.26
N GLY A 835 -31.14 -17.61 29.32
CA GLY A 835 -32.20 -16.62 29.52
C GLY A 835 -31.71 -15.16 29.57
N LEU A 836 -30.49 -14.89 29.11
CA LEU A 836 -29.88 -13.55 29.14
C LEU A 836 -30.46 -12.59 28.09
N LEU A 837 -31.23 -13.10 27.12
CA LEU A 837 -31.93 -12.31 26.11
C LEU A 837 -33.32 -11.83 26.57
N ASP A 838 -33.82 -12.31 27.72
CA ASP A 838 -35.21 -12.09 28.14
C ASP A 838 -35.48 -10.66 28.66
N ASN A 839 -34.43 -9.91 29.05
CA ASN A 839 -34.55 -8.63 29.75
C ASN A 839 -34.08 -7.41 28.95
N GLY A 840 -34.19 -7.46 27.62
CA GLY A 840 -33.99 -6.29 26.76
C GLY A 840 -32.54 -6.00 26.34
N LEU A 841 -31.60 -6.90 26.64
CA LEU A 841 -30.24 -6.85 26.07
C LEU A 841 -30.31 -6.86 24.55
N LYS A 842 -29.63 -5.89 23.91
CA LYS A 842 -29.54 -5.84 22.45
C LYS A 842 -28.21 -6.42 22.00
N VAL A 843 -28.26 -7.53 21.27
CA VAL A 843 -27.05 -8.20 20.77
C VAL A 843 -26.90 -7.99 19.27
N ARG A 844 -25.69 -7.71 18.79
CA ARG A 844 -25.34 -7.76 17.35
C ARG A 844 -24.05 -8.53 17.17
N THR A 845 -24.05 -9.45 16.21
CA THR A 845 -22.88 -10.23 15.83
C THR A 845 -22.30 -9.64 14.55
N LEU A 846 -21.07 -9.13 14.63
CA LEU A 846 -20.30 -8.66 13.49
C LEU A 846 -19.38 -9.80 13.05
N THR A 847 -19.71 -10.37 11.90
CA THR A 847 -19.02 -11.51 11.28
C THR A 847 -18.72 -11.16 9.82
N LEU A 848 -17.98 -11.99 9.10
CA LEU A 848 -17.91 -11.89 7.65
C LEU A 848 -19.32 -12.08 7.05
N PRO A 849 -19.68 -11.28 6.03
CA PRO A 849 -20.97 -11.40 5.37
C PRO A 849 -21.10 -12.73 4.63
N ASP A 850 -22.33 -13.20 4.40
CA ASP A 850 -22.62 -14.42 3.66
C ASP A 850 -22.44 -14.25 2.14
N VAL A 851 -21.23 -13.83 1.74
CA VAL A 851 -20.78 -13.66 0.37
C VAL A 851 -19.30 -14.04 0.28
N PHE A 852 -18.91 -14.68 -0.81
CA PHE A 852 -17.50 -14.89 -1.11
C PHE A 852 -16.84 -13.56 -1.50
N GLN A 853 -15.92 -13.06 -0.68
CA GLN A 853 -15.24 -11.80 -0.92
C GLN A 853 -14.06 -11.97 -1.89
N ASP A 854 -14.08 -11.22 -2.98
CA ASP A 854 -13.03 -11.23 -4.00
C ASP A 854 -11.72 -10.57 -3.53
N HIS A 855 -10.66 -10.75 -4.31
CA HIS A 855 -9.31 -10.25 -4.02
C HIS A 855 -9.26 -8.72 -3.94
N ASP A 856 -8.72 -8.22 -2.84
CA ASP A 856 -8.44 -6.80 -2.60
C ASP A 856 -7.34 -6.69 -1.52
N LYS A 857 -7.02 -5.49 -1.05
CA LYS A 857 -6.23 -5.29 0.17
C LYS A 857 -7.03 -5.77 1.40
N PRO A 858 -6.41 -6.43 2.39
CA PRO A 858 -7.12 -6.91 3.58
C PRO A 858 -7.96 -5.83 4.28
N GLU A 859 -7.44 -4.60 4.41
CA GLU A 859 -8.14 -3.50 5.07
C GLU A 859 -9.43 -3.13 4.33
N ALA A 860 -9.40 -3.13 3.00
CA ALA A 860 -10.56 -2.87 2.16
C ALA A 860 -11.58 -4.02 2.23
N GLN A 861 -11.12 -5.27 2.30
CA GLN A 861 -11.99 -6.43 2.49
C GLN A 861 -12.70 -6.39 3.85
N TYR A 862 -11.99 -6.02 4.93
CA TYR A 862 -12.59 -5.89 6.26
C TYR A 862 -13.55 -4.69 6.38
N ALA A 863 -13.24 -3.57 5.73
CA ALA A 863 -14.18 -2.45 5.64
C ALA A 863 -15.45 -2.84 4.86
N MET A 864 -15.31 -3.59 3.76
CA MET A 864 -16.45 -4.15 3.01
C MET A 864 -17.27 -5.15 3.86
N ALA A 865 -16.60 -5.94 4.69
CA ALA A 865 -17.25 -6.87 5.62
C ALA A 865 -17.94 -6.17 6.81
N GLY A 866 -17.69 -4.89 7.03
CA GLY A 866 -18.22 -4.15 8.17
C GLY A 866 -17.48 -4.44 9.49
N LEU A 867 -16.22 -4.84 9.42
CA LEU A 867 -15.39 -5.25 10.57
C LEU A 867 -14.30 -4.24 10.96
N ASN A 868 -14.40 -2.98 10.49
CA ASN A 868 -13.54 -1.88 10.91
C ASN A 868 -14.22 -1.03 12.02
N ALA A 869 -13.45 -0.16 12.66
CA ALA A 869 -13.91 0.71 13.75
C ALA A 869 -15.16 1.52 13.41
N GLU A 870 -15.19 2.14 12.22
CA GLU A 870 -16.33 2.95 11.76
C GLU A 870 -17.62 2.13 11.68
N ASN A 871 -17.56 0.90 11.16
CA ASN A 871 -18.72 0.02 11.05
C ASN A 871 -19.15 -0.56 12.40
N ILE A 872 -18.22 -0.80 13.33
CA ILE A 872 -18.54 -1.19 14.71
C ILE A 872 -19.31 -0.06 15.40
N VAL A 873 -18.82 1.19 15.31
CA VAL A 873 -19.50 2.38 15.84
C VAL A 873 -20.89 2.53 15.20
N LYS A 874 -20.98 2.42 13.88
CA LYS A 874 -22.26 2.49 13.16
C LYS A 874 -23.26 1.45 13.70
N THR A 875 -22.80 0.22 13.92
CA THR A 875 -23.65 -0.87 14.43
C THR A 875 -24.12 -0.58 15.85
N ALA A 876 -23.25 -0.07 16.73
CA ALA A 876 -23.60 0.34 18.08
C ALA A 876 -24.69 1.43 18.07
N LEU A 877 -24.48 2.51 17.31
CA LEU A 877 -25.42 3.64 17.22
C LEU A 877 -26.78 3.22 16.64
N THR A 878 -26.77 2.45 15.56
CA THR A 878 -28.01 1.94 14.95
C THR A 878 -28.78 1.06 15.95
N THR A 879 -28.08 0.26 16.75
CA THR A 879 -28.69 -0.59 17.79
C THR A 879 -29.28 0.22 18.95
N MET A 880 -28.71 1.38 19.25
CA MET A 880 -29.28 2.35 20.19
C MET A 880 -30.55 3.04 19.67
N GLY A 881 -30.87 2.93 18.38
CA GLY A 881 -32.01 3.57 17.76
C GLY A 881 -31.70 4.94 17.14
N PHE A 882 -30.42 5.27 16.94
CA PHE A 882 -30.05 6.40 16.09
C PHE A 882 -30.31 6.02 14.63
N ASP A 883 -31.18 6.79 13.95
CA ASP A 883 -31.56 6.56 12.54
C ASP A 883 -30.34 6.74 11.61
N GLU A 884 -30.26 6.01 10.49
CA GLU A 884 -29.20 6.24 9.48
C GLU A 884 -29.27 7.69 8.95
N ALA A 885 -30.48 8.27 8.90
CA ALA A 885 -30.71 9.67 8.56
C ALA A 885 -30.34 10.65 9.70
N LEU A 886 -30.24 10.18 10.95
CA LEU A 886 -29.79 10.97 12.11
C LEU A 886 -28.27 11.12 12.18
N GLN A 887 -27.49 10.36 11.41
CA GLN A 887 -26.04 10.62 11.29
C GLN A 887 -25.75 11.98 10.64
N ALA A 888 -26.72 12.58 9.92
CA ALA A 888 -26.66 13.97 9.47
C ALA A 888 -27.23 14.98 10.50
N ARG A 889 -27.78 14.52 11.63
CA ARG A 889 -28.58 15.35 12.57
C ARG A 889 -28.33 15.14 14.06
N MET A 890 -27.33 14.37 14.49
CA MET A 890 -26.77 14.55 15.83
C MET A 890 -25.77 15.71 15.83
N VAL A 891 -26.33 16.90 15.63
CA VAL A 891 -25.66 18.17 15.90
C VAL A 891 -25.83 18.43 17.39
N VAL A 892 -24.80 18.11 18.19
CA VAL A 892 -24.66 18.74 19.50
C VAL A 892 -24.25 20.19 19.22
N GLY A 893 -25.16 21.12 19.53
CA GLY A 893 -25.00 22.57 19.63
C GLY A 893 -23.94 23.22 18.75
N VAL A 894 -24.31 23.62 17.53
CA VAL A 894 -23.51 24.57 16.74
C VAL A 894 -23.78 25.98 17.27
N GLY A 895 -23.11 26.34 18.35
CA GLY A 895 -22.78 27.72 18.67
C GLY A 895 -21.67 28.17 17.72
N GLY A 896 -21.95 29.15 16.86
CA GLY A 896 -21.02 29.61 15.84
C GLY A 896 -19.69 30.08 16.41
N ILE A 897 -18.61 29.38 16.10
CA ILE A 897 -17.24 29.81 16.39
C ILE A 897 -16.81 30.76 15.27
N SER A 898 -16.49 32.00 15.60
CA SER A 898 -15.95 32.99 14.66
C SER A 898 -14.50 33.32 15.02
N PRO A 899 -13.50 32.87 14.23
CA PRO A 899 -12.14 33.34 14.42
C PRO A 899 -12.04 34.82 13.99
N THR A 900 -11.55 35.68 14.87
CA THR A 900 -11.22 37.08 14.53
C THR A 900 -9.74 37.30 14.77
N ILE A 901 -9.01 37.79 13.76
CA ILE A 901 -7.59 38.16 13.87
C ILE A 901 -7.45 39.57 14.45
N THR A 902 -6.52 39.71 15.40
CA THR A 902 -6.20 40.90 16.19
C THR A 902 -5.41 41.97 15.43
N ILE A 903 -5.69 43.24 15.75
CA ILE A 903 -4.87 44.41 15.45
C ILE A 903 -3.70 44.47 16.45
N GLY A 904 -2.45 44.40 16.00
CA GLY A 904 -1.28 44.73 16.83
C GLY A 904 -0.63 43.59 17.62
N GLY A 905 -0.29 42.48 16.97
CA GLY A 905 1.00 41.79 17.16
C GLY A 905 1.35 41.03 18.45
N ARG A 906 0.54 40.93 19.51
CA ARG A 906 0.93 40.13 20.71
C ARG A 906 -0.12 39.23 21.37
N ARG A 907 -1.39 39.23 20.93
CA ARG A 907 -2.47 38.40 21.49
C ARG A 907 -3.34 37.79 20.40
N THR A 908 -3.59 36.48 20.47
CA THR A 908 -4.63 35.81 19.66
C THR A 908 -5.80 35.43 20.56
N THR A 909 -7.04 35.59 20.09
CA THR A 909 -8.23 35.41 20.92
C THR A 909 -9.26 34.55 20.19
N ILE A 910 -9.85 33.59 20.89
CA ILE A 910 -11.00 32.84 20.42
C ILE A 910 -12.20 33.27 21.26
N ASN A 911 -13.25 33.73 20.58
CA ASN A 911 -14.54 34.03 21.19
C ASN A 911 -15.46 32.85 20.94
N PHE A 912 -16.20 32.46 21.97
CA PHE A 912 -17.27 31.47 21.86
C PHE A 912 -18.47 31.93 22.68
N ILE A 913 -19.63 31.42 22.33
CA ILE A 913 -20.89 31.67 23.02
C ILE A 913 -21.26 30.36 23.71
N THR A 914 -21.59 30.44 25.00
CA THR A 914 -22.05 29.27 25.77
C THR A 914 -23.55 29.04 25.57
N ASP A 915 -24.05 27.90 26.04
CA ASP A 915 -25.46 27.52 25.93
C ASP A 915 -26.44 28.49 26.65
N GLU A 916 -25.92 29.38 27.51
CA GLU A 916 -26.67 30.41 28.24
C GLU A 916 -26.57 31.81 27.60
N GLU A 917 -26.05 31.92 26.38
CA GLU A 917 -25.82 33.17 25.62
C GLU A 917 -24.75 34.12 26.21
N ASP A 918 -23.96 33.67 27.18
CA ASP A 918 -22.85 34.45 27.72
C ASP A 918 -21.62 34.46 26.81
N PHE A 919 -20.94 35.60 26.76
CA PHE A 919 -19.80 35.84 25.86
C PHE A 919 -18.48 35.39 26.51
N GLY A 920 -17.96 34.23 26.10
CA GLY A 920 -16.69 33.69 26.56
C GLY A 920 -15.50 34.15 25.70
N ARG A 921 -14.40 34.56 26.35
CA ARG A 921 -13.16 34.99 25.68
C ARG A 921 -11.95 34.22 26.20
N VAL A 922 -11.26 33.48 25.34
CA VAL A 922 -9.96 32.88 25.67
C VAL A 922 -8.87 33.57 24.88
N THR A 923 -7.87 34.09 25.60
CA THR A 923 -6.75 34.85 25.01
C THR A 923 -5.46 34.07 25.19
N PHE A 924 -4.78 33.80 24.09
CA PHE A 924 -3.46 33.18 24.06
C PHE A 924 -2.41 34.29 23.87
N ASP A 925 -1.55 34.47 24.87
CA ASP A 925 -0.45 35.42 24.84
C ASP A 925 0.79 34.73 24.24
N ASN A 926 1.37 35.29 23.18
CA ASN A 926 2.57 34.77 22.51
C ASN A 926 2.52 33.34 21.92
N VAL A 927 1.33 32.76 21.74
CA VAL A 927 1.14 31.47 21.06
C VAL A 927 0.12 31.60 19.93
N ASP A 928 0.31 30.83 18.86
CA ASP A 928 -0.63 30.78 17.74
C ASP A 928 -1.82 29.89 18.11
N ALA A 929 -2.97 30.49 18.35
CA ALA A 929 -4.18 29.79 18.75
C ALA A 929 -4.57 28.67 17.77
N PHE A 930 -4.27 28.80 16.47
CA PHE A 930 -4.53 27.74 15.48
C PHE A 930 -3.55 26.58 15.58
N LYS A 931 -2.31 26.79 16.04
CA LYS A 931 -1.35 25.69 16.29
C LYS A 931 -1.67 24.95 17.58
N VAL A 932 -2.09 25.68 18.62
CA VAL A 932 -2.54 25.10 19.89
C VAL A 932 -3.79 24.23 19.68
N CYS A 933 -4.78 24.71 18.92
CA CYS A 933 -6.00 23.93 18.62
C CYS A 933 -5.74 22.71 17.72
N ARG A 934 -4.64 22.69 16.94
CA ARG A 934 -4.20 21.55 16.12
C ARG A 934 -3.25 20.60 16.87
N GLY A 935 -3.03 20.82 18.17
CA GLY A 935 -2.11 20.00 18.98
C GLY A 935 -0.63 20.18 18.63
N GLU A 936 -0.28 21.16 17.80
CA GLU A 936 1.09 21.40 17.31
C GLU A 936 1.94 22.20 18.32
N SER A 937 1.33 22.72 19.39
CA SER A 937 2.03 23.31 20.53
C SER A 937 1.18 23.21 21.80
N PRO A 938 1.75 22.77 22.94
CA PRO A 938 1.01 22.74 24.20
C PRO A 938 0.72 24.17 24.68
N PRO A 939 -0.44 24.42 25.33
CA PRO A 939 -0.81 25.77 25.75
C PRO A 939 0.04 26.31 26.91
N TYR A 940 0.70 25.45 27.72
CA TYR A 940 1.55 25.84 28.88
C TYR A 940 2.68 24.82 29.17
N ASP A 941 3.69 25.22 29.95
CA ASP A 941 4.79 24.39 30.45
C ASP A 941 4.32 23.50 31.63
N LEU A 942 4.38 22.17 31.48
CA LEU A 942 3.57 21.19 32.23
C LEU A 942 4.21 20.65 33.54
N MET A 943 5.25 21.30 34.07
CA MET A 943 6.04 20.74 35.20
C MET A 943 5.49 20.99 36.62
N SER A 944 4.29 21.56 36.82
CA SER A 944 3.77 21.83 38.18
C SER A 944 2.26 21.68 38.42
N LEU A 945 1.52 21.00 37.54
CA LEU A 945 0.06 20.86 37.68
C LEU A 945 -0.32 19.49 38.28
N ALA A 946 -1.04 19.51 39.41
CA ALA A 946 -1.69 18.32 39.96
C ALA A 946 -3.10 18.18 39.38
N MET A 947 -3.45 16.98 38.92
CA MET A 947 -4.78 16.65 38.36
C MET A 947 -5.75 16.27 39.49
N ASP A 948 -7.01 16.64 39.34
CA ASP A 948 -8.13 16.11 40.15
C ASP A 948 -8.98 15.21 39.24
N ASP A 949 -9.41 14.06 39.78
CA ASP A 949 -9.94 12.90 39.06
C ASP A 949 -11.40 13.05 38.60
N SER A 950 -11.95 14.27 38.63
CA SER A 950 -13.32 14.50 38.18
C SER A 950 -13.50 15.87 37.51
N ASN A 951 -13.52 15.82 36.17
CA ASN A 951 -13.74 16.90 35.20
C ASN A 951 -12.48 17.65 34.71
N TRP A 952 -12.52 17.96 33.42
CA TRP A 952 -11.52 18.62 32.56
C TRP A 952 -11.29 20.10 32.91
N VAL A 953 -11.04 20.40 34.19
CA VAL A 953 -10.83 21.75 34.72
C VAL A 953 -9.58 21.78 35.57
N PHE A 954 -8.61 22.62 35.20
CA PHE A 954 -7.42 22.84 36.02
C PHE A 954 -7.64 24.05 36.93
N LYS A 955 -7.41 23.90 38.24
CA LYS A 955 -7.31 25.04 39.18
C LYS A 955 -5.88 25.51 39.31
N VAL A 956 -5.61 26.75 38.90
CA VAL A 956 -4.29 27.36 39.06
C VAL A 956 -4.29 28.22 40.32
N LYS A 957 -3.60 27.77 41.37
CA LYS A 957 -3.45 28.51 42.64
C LYS A 957 -2.09 29.17 42.76
N ASN A 958 -2.04 30.40 43.26
CA ASN A 958 -0.81 31.13 43.63
C ASN A 958 0.23 31.27 42.50
N SER A 959 -0.20 31.35 41.24
CA SER A 959 0.75 31.55 40.14
C SER A 959 1.26 32.99 40.15
N LYS A 960 2.57 33.12 39.94
CA LYS A 960 3.27 34.41 39.83
C LYS A 960 2.65 35.29 38.72
N TRP A 961 2.14 34.66 37.67
CA TRP A 961 1.44 35.33 36.58
C TRP A 961 0.11 35.97 37.01
N LEU A 962 -0.69 35.31 37.85
CA LEU A 962 -1.95 35.89 38.37
C LEU A 962 -1.68 37.13 39.25
N GLN A 963 -0.62 37.09 40.07
CA GLN A 963 -0.17 38.25 40.85
C GLN A 963 0.31 39.39 39.95
N GLU A 964 1.10 39.08 38.93
CA GLU A 964 1.58 40.06 37.95
C GLU A 964 0.44 40.65 37.12
N ARG A 965 -0.60 39.86 36.81
CA ARG A 965 -1.78 40.30 36.06
C ARG A 965 -2.69 41.20 36.90
N TYR A 966 -2.93 40.88 38.17
CA TYR A 966 -3.68 41.74 39.09
C TYR A 966 -2.99 43.09 39.28
N GLU A 967 -1.68 43.09 39.51
CA GLU A 967 -0.89 44.32 39.64
C GLU A 967 -0.86 45.13 38.33
N TYR A 968 -0.83 44.46 37.18
CA TYR A 968 -0.94 45.10 35.87
C TYR A 968 -2.33 45.76 35.68
N GLU A 969 -3.40 45.06 35.97
CA GLU A 969 -4.78 45.56 35.82
C GLU A 969 -5.05 46.74 36.76
N LYS A 970 -4.65 46.62 38.03
CA LYS A 970 -4.73 47.69 39.03
C LYS A 970 -3.91 48.93 38.63
N LYS A 971 -2.71 48.72 38.09
CA LYS A 971 -1.81 49.80 37.64
C LYS A 971 -2.35 50.57 36.44
N TYR A 972 -3.05 49.91 35.52
CA TYR A 972 -3.51 50.52 34.27
C TYR A 972 -4.97 50.95 34.26
N TYR A 973 -5.83 50.32 35.06
CA TYR A 973 -7.26 50.64 35.12
C TYR A 973 -7.69 51.36 36.41
N GLY A 974 -6.78 51.52 37.37
CA GLY A 974 -6.96 52.38 38.55
C GLY A 974 -8.26 52.08 39.32
N SER A 975 -8.97 53.13 39.74
CA SER A 975 -10.23 53.06 40.50
C SER A 975 -11.41 52.43 39.76
N SER A 976 -11.22 52.03 38.50
CA SER A 976 -12.24 51.37 37.67
C SER A 976 -12.15 49.84 37.73
N TYR A 977 -11.11 49.30 38.39
CA TYR A 977 -10.94 47.87 38.60
C TYR A 977 -11.63 47.45 39.91
N GLU A 978 -12.93 47.21 39.86
CA GLU A 978 -13.69 46.59 40.96
C GLU A 978 -13.78 45.09 40.73
N TRP A 979 -12.78 44.35 41.21
CA TRP A 979 -12.93 42.92 41.40
C TRP A 979 -13.48 42.69 42.82
N GLY A 980 -14.69 42.13 42.92
CA GLY A 980 -15.51 42.11 44.14
C GLY A 980 -15.07 41.16 45.26
N GLY A 981 -13.88 40.57 45.20
CA GLY A 981 -13.32 39.67 46.22
C GLY A 981 -11.95 40.15 46.74
N SER A 982 -11.36 39.39 47.68
CA SER A 982 -9.99 39.64 48.18
C SER A 982 -8.92 39.00 47.27
N VAL A 983 -7.74 39.60 47.13
CA VAL A 983 -6.65 39.08 46.25
C VAL A 983 -6.39 37.58 46.47
N ASP A 984 -6.50 37.10 47.71
CA ASP A 984 -6.35 35.69 48.05
C ASP A 984 -7.44 34.79 47.42
N GLU A 985 -8.66 35.28 47.22
CA GLU A 985 -9.73 34.59 46.49
C GLU A 985 -9.46 34.53 44.97
N MET A 986 -8.91 35.59 44.37
CA MET A 986 -8.55 35.60 42.93
C MET A 986 -7.40 34.62 42.66
N LEU A 987 -6.45 34.55 43.59
CA LEU A 987 -5.28 33.68 43.51
C LEU A 987 -5.59 32.22 43.84
N THR A 988 -6.80 31.90 44.30
CA THR A 988 -7.17 30.53 44.69
C THR A 988 -8.26 29.87 43.84
N ASP A 989 -9.09 30.61 43.09
CA ASP A 989 -10.25 30.04 42.40
C ASP A 989 -10.38 30.41 40.91
N PHE A 990 -9.28 30.30 40.15
CA PHE A 990 -9.28 30.45 38.69
C PHE A 990 -9.29 29.09 37.98
N ASN A 991 -10.42 28.77 37.32
CA ASN A 991 -10.64 27.53 36.56
C ASN A 991 -10.27 27.71 35.08
N HIS A 992 -9.41 26.85 34.54
CA HIS A 992 -9.12 26.76 33.10
C HIS A 992 -9.75 25.49 32.50
N TYR A 993 -10.43 25.64 31.35
CA TYR A 993 -11.01 24.55 30.54
C TYR A 993 -10.13 24.28 29.31
N LEU A 994 -9.98 23.01 28.92
CA LEU A 994 -9.23 22.57 27.73
C LEU A 994 -10.19 21.78 26.81
N PHE A 995 -10.25 22.14 25.52
CA PHE A 995 -11.06 21.45 24.51
C PHE A 995 -10.18 20.75 23.48
N TYR A 996 -10.61 19.56 23.02
CA TYR A 996 -9.99 18.79 21.93
C TYR A 996 -10.87 18.91 20.67
N PHE A 997 -10.30 19.19 19.50
CA PHE A 997 -11.06 19.31 18.24
C PHE A 997 -10.76 18.12 17.31
N HIS A 998 -11.80 17.62 16.62
CA HIS A 998 -11.73 16.47 15.70
C HIS A 998 -11.52 16.93 14.24
N ASP A 999 -10.81 16.12 13.44
CA ASP A 999 -10.31 16.45 12.09
C ASP A 999 -11.38 16.79 11.03
N GLU A 1000 -12.64 16.40 11.22
CA GLU A 1000 -13.72 16.62 10.23
C GLU A 1000 -14.26 18.06 10.23
N PHE A 1001 -14.04 18.82 11.31
CA PHE A 1001 -14.49 20.22 11.40
C PHE A 1001 -13.70 21.16 10.47
N ILE A 1002 -12.48 20.77 10.08
CA ILE A 1002 -11.61 21.56 9.18
C ILE A 1002 -12.01 21.38 7.70
N GLU A 1003 -12.58 20.24 7.32
CA GLU A 1003 -13.03 20.01 5.93
C GLU A 1003 -14.28 20.83 5.55
N VAL A 1004 -15.15 21.14 6.50
CA VAL A 1004 -16.36 21.94 6.26
C VAL A 1004 -16.03 23.40 5.92
N ILE A 1005 -15.01 23.97 6.57
CA ILE A 1005 -14.52 25.32 6.27
C ILE A 1005 -13.77 25.35 4.92
N ALA A 1006 -13.07 24.27 4.56
CA ALA A 1006 -12.35 24.16 3.30
C ALA A 1006 -13.26 24.08 2.06
N ARG A 1007 -14.55 23.76 2.22
CA ARG A 1007 -15.52 23.64 1.11
C ARG A 1007 -16.49 24.80 0.95
N GLY A 1008 -16.35 25.88 1.74
CA GLY A 1008 -16.94 27.19 1.43
C GLY A 1008 -18.46 27.33 1.53
N LEU A 1009 -19.13 26.60 2.43
CA LEU A 1009 -20.57 26.80 2.71
C LEU A 1009 -20.80 27.77 3.88
N TRP A 1010 -21.59 28.82 3.65
CA TRP A 1010 -22.03 29.79 4.66
C TRP A 1010 -23.56 29.78 4.75
N PHE A 1011 -24.11 29.76 5.96
CA PHE A 1011 -25.54 30.00 6.21
C PHE A 1011 -25.69 31.39 6.85
N GLU A 1012 -26.52 32.26 6.27
CA GLU A 1012 -26.93 33.52 6.90
C GLU A 1012 -28.42 33.47 7.28
N SER A 1013 -28.72 33.89 8.51
CA SER A 1013 -30.09 34.14 8.99
C SER A 1013 -30.44 35.62 8.83
N SER A 1014 -31.58 35.89 8.18
CA SER A 1014 -32.11 37.22 7.90
C SER A 1014 -32.83 37.83 9.12
N LYS A 1015 -32.46 39.05 9.56
CA LYS A 1015 -33.38 40.17 9.90
C LYS A 1015 -32.84 41.25 10.87
N LYS A 1016 -31.68 41.11 11.53
CA LYS A 1016 -31.10 42.16 12.41
C LYS A 1016 -29.57 42.16 12.37
N ASP A 1017 -28.94 43.26 12.77
CA ASP A 1017 -27.48 43.30 12.98
C ASP A 1017 -27.07 42.67 14.33
N LEU A 1018 -25.76 42.47 14.53
CA LEU A 1018 -25.15 41.84 15.73
C LEU A 1018 -25.41 42.60 17.05
N TYR A 1019 -26.12 43.72 17.03
CA TYR A 1019 -26.53 44.48 18.21
C TYR A 1019 -28.04 44.64 18.32
N GLY A 1020 -28.81 43.86 17.55
CA GLY A 1020 -30.27 43.82 17.60
C GLY A 1020 -30.98 45.06 17.01
N LYS A 1021 -30.28 45.92 16.27
CA LYS A 1021 -30.85 47.15 15.70
C LYS A 1021 -31.40 46.95 14.28
N PRO A 1022 -32.43 47.72 13.87
CA PRO A 1022 -32.91 47.72 12.49
C PRO A 1022 -31.85 48.31 11.54
N LEU A 1023 -31.59 47.65 10.42
CA LEU A 1023 -30.60 48.09 9.43
C LEU A 1023 -30.94 49.49 8.89
N PRO A 1024 -29.96 50.42 8.75
CA PRO A 1024 -30.20 51.77 8.24
C PRO A 1024 -30.68 51.76 6.78
N LYS A 1025 -31.42 52.80 6.36
CA LYS A 1025 -32.13 52.87 5.04
C LYS A 1025 -31.27 52.68 3.79
N ASN A 1026 -29.94 52.72 3.90
CA ASN A 1026 -29.00 52.54 2.79
C ASN A 1026 -28.05 51.34 3.02
N HIS A 1027 -28.45 50.39 3.85
CA HIS A 1027 -27.68 49.18 4.13
C HIS A 1027 -27.63 48.28 2.88
N PRO A 1028 -26.47 47.68 2.53
CA PRO A 1028 -26.28 46.89 1.31
C PRO A 1028 -27.11 45.59 1.21
N LEU A 1029 -28.02 45.33 2.16
CA LEU A 1029 -28.92 44.18 2.18
C LEU A 1029 -30.40 44.56 1.94
N MET A 1030 -30.69 45.76 1.41
CA MET A 1030 -32.05 46.05 0.91
C MET A 1030 -32.39 45.19 -0.32
N PRO A 1031 -33.65 44.74 -0.48
CA PRO A 1031 -34.03 43.80 -1.53
C PRO A 1031 -33.88 44.40 -2.93
N ILE A 1032 -33.18 43.69 -3.82
CA ILE A 1032 -32.93 44.08 -5.21
C ILE A 1032 -34.26 44.02 -6.01
N GLN A 1033 -34.59 45.09 -6.74
CA GLN A 1033 -35.77 45.16 -7.61
C GLN A 1033 -35.65 44.28 -8.85
N LYS A 1034 -36.81 43.81 -9.36
CA LYS A 1034 -37.03 42.87 -10.47
C LYS A 1034 -36.15 43.12 -11.71
N GLY A 1035 -35.24 42.18 -11.98
CA GLY A 1035 -34.66 41.95 -13.29
C GLY A 1035 -35.53 41.03 -14.16
N LYS A 1036 -35.46 41.18 -15.49
CA LYS A 1036 -36.25 40.43 -16.47
C LYS A 1036 -36.01 38.92 -16.30
N ILE A 1037 -37.10 38.16 -16.23
CA ILE A 1037 -37.06 36.70 -16.08
C ILE A 1037 -37.47 36.11 -17.42
N GLU A 1038 -36.62 35.30 -18.01
CA GLU A 1038 -36.94 34.55 -19.23
C GLU A 1038 -36.99 33.06 -18.94
N TYR A 1039 -38.07 32.45 -19.42
CA TYR A 1039 -38.32 31.03 -19.33
C TYR A 1039 -38.28 30.45 -20.73
N PHE A 1040 -37.62 29.31 -20.88
CA PHE A 1040 -37.62 28.59 -22.14
C PHE A 1040 -37.50 27.10 -21.89
N GLU A 1041 -38.03 26.35 -22.82
CA GLU A 1041 -38.15 24.91 -22.76
C GLU A 1041 -37.29 24.31 -23.87
N ILE A 1042 -36.40 23.41 -23.51
CA ILE A 1042 -35.62 22.65 -24.49
C ILE A 1042 -35.71 21.19 -24.09
N ALA A 1043 -36.34 20.40 -24.96
CA ALA A 1043 -36.56 18.97 -24.78
C ALA A 1043 -37.35 18.60 -23.50
N GLY A 1044 -38.48 19.29 -23.26
CA GLY A 1044 -39.45 18.90 -22.22
C GLY A 1044 -39.13 19.38 -20.81
N ILE A 1045 -38.10 20.21 -20.65
CA ILE A 1045 -37.64 20.72 -19.36
C ILE A 1045 -37.64 22.25 -19.39
N GLU A 1046 -38.39 22.86 -18.48
CA GLU A 1046 -38.47 24.30 -18.32
C GLU A 1046 -37.28 24.87 -17.54
N CYS A 1047 -36.64 25.88 -18.12
CA CYS A 1047 -35.50 26.59 -17.52
C CYS A 1047 -35.88 28.04 -17.21
N ARG A 1048 -35.24 28.64 -16.19
CA ARG A 1048 -35.44 30.04 -15.76
C ARG A 1048 -34.11 30.81 -15.67
N SER A 1049 -34.07 32.01 -16.26
CA SER A 1049 -32.95 32.97 -16.17
C SER A 1049 -33.39 34.27 -15.49
N ILE A 1050 -32.51 34.94 -14.71
CA ILE A 1050 -32.74 36.27 -14.11
C ILE A 1050 -31.50 37.16 -14.29
N THR A 1051 -31.66 38.37 -14.81
CA THR A 1051 -30.54 39.32 -15.05
C THR A 1051 -30.53 40.48 -14.06
N ASN A 1052 -29.37 40.84 -13.50
CA ASN A 1052 -29.22 42.01 -12.60
C ASN A 1052 -29.03 43.30 -13.43
N SER A 1053 -29.69 44.40 -13.04
CA SER A 1053 -29.82 45.63 -13.85
C SER A 1053 -28.84 46.76 -13.49
N ILE A 1054 -27.88 46.54 -12.59
CA ILE A 1054 -26.90 47.58 -12.18
C ILE A 1054 -25.58 47.43 -12.97
N PRO A 1055 -25.04 48.50 -13.60
CA PRO A 1055 -23.75 48.47 -14.28
C PRO A 1055 -22.59 48.11 -13.36
N ILE A 1056 -21.62 47.36 -13.88
CA ILE A 1056 -20.60 46.68 -13.07
C ILE A 1056 -19.65 47.67 -12.39
N GLU A 1057 -19.42 48.84 -12.99
CA GLU A 1057 -18.55 49.88 -12.45
C GLU A 1057 -19.12 50.51 -11.17
N GLU A 1058 -20.46 50.61 -11.07
CA GLU A 1058 -21.11 51.21 -9.89
C GLU A 1058 -21.19 50.25 -8.71
N LEU A 1059 -21.28 48.94 -8.98
CA LEU A 1059 -21.11 47.90 -7.96
C LEU A 1059 -19.68 47.89 -7.41
N ILE A 1060 -18.67 48.11 -8.25
CA ILE A 1060 -17.24 48.09 -7.89
C ILE A 1060 -16.84 49.28 -7.00
N ILE A 1061 -17.44 50.46 -7.21
CA ILE A 1061 -17.13 51.66 -6.42
C ILE A 1061 -17.71 51.56 -4.99
N ARG A 1062 -18.84 50.88 -4.81
CA ARG A 1062 -19.52 50.78 -3.51
C ARG A 1062 -18.97 49.66 -2.61
N THR A 1063 -18.19 48.73 -3.15
CA THR A 1063 -17.59 47.62 -2.39
C THR A 1063 -16.06 47.71 -2.41
N LYS A 1064 -15.48 48.55 -1.53
CA LYS A 1064 -14.08 48.38 -1.15
C LYS A 1064 -14.00 47.18 -0.20
N CYS A 1065 -13.24 46.16 -0.62
CA CYS A 1065 -13.07 44.81 -0.07
C CYS A 1065 -14.00 43.73 -0.68
N CYS A 1066 -13.35 42.72 -1.27
CA CYS A 1066 -13.87 41.47 -1.82
C CYS A 1066 -14.69 41.54 -3.12
N LYS A 1067 -14.00 41.38 -4.26
CA LYS A 1067 -14.60 40.85 -5.50
C LYS A 1067 -14.72 39.33 -5.37
N GLN A 1068 -15.93 38.83 -5.15
CA GLN A 1068 -16.37 37.54 -5.67
C GLN A 1068 -17.31 37.82 -6.85
N LYS A 1069 -17.18 37.07 -7.95
CA LYS A 1069 -18.23 36.98 -8.96
C LYS A 1069 -18.77 35.55 -8.90
N LEU A 1070 -20.03 35.45 -8.47
CA LEU A 1070 -20.80 34.21 -8.45
C LEU A 1070 -21.36 33.97 -9.86
N ILE A 1071 -21.05 32.81 -10.45
CA ILE A 1071 -21.87 32.20 -11.50
C ILE A 1071 -22.24 30.83 -10.94
N SER A 1072 -23.52 30.62 -10.64
CA SER A 1072 -24.07 29.32 -10.29
C SER A 1072 -24.76 28.76 -11.52
N LEU A 1073 -24.26 27.63 -12.00
CA LEU A 1073 -24.95 26.74 -12.92
C LEU A 1073 -24.91 25.36 -12.27
N GLU A 1074 -26.06 24.73 -12.12
CA GLU A 1074 -26.13 23.30 -11.85
C GLU A 1074 -27.14 22.64 -12.78
N THR A 1075 -26.65 21.62 -13.47
CA THR A 1075 -27.43 20.60 -14.16
C THR A 1075 -27.44 19.33 -13.29
N LYS A 1076 -28.42 18.44 -13.51
CA LYS A 1076 -28.43 17.09 -12.92
C LYS A 1076 -28.70 16.07 -14.02
N PHE A 1077 -28.01 14.92 -14.01
CA PHE A 1077 -28.37 13.83 -14.93
C PHE A 1077 -28.25 12.43 -14.31
N LYS A 1078 -29.13 11.55 -14.78
CA LYS A 1078 -28.97 10.09 -14.94
C LYS A 1078 -28.05 9.85 -16.15
N GLY A 1079 -26.74 9.85 -15.99
CA GLY A 1079 -26.06 9.54 -14.75
C GLY A 1079 -24.56 9.58 -14.93
N LYS A 1080 -23.97 10.78 -14.97
CA LYS A 1080 -22.60 11.10 -14.55
C LYS A 1080 -22.21 12.53 -14.93
N PHE A 1081 -21.37 13.14 -14.09
CA PHE A 1081 -20.70 14.42 -14.31
C PHE A 1081 -19.18 14.21 -14.35
N ARG A 1082 -18.51 14.86 -15.32
CA ARG A 1082 -17.08 15.28 -15.37
C ARG A 1082 -16.80 15.80 -16.80
N SER A 1083 -15.84 16.65 -17.14
CA SER A 1083 -15.21 17.88 -16.57
C SER A 1083 -14.05 18.21 -17.53
N GLU A 1084 -13.93 19.42 -18.08
CA GLU A 1084 -12.72 19.87 -18.80
C GLU A 1084 -12.11 21.10 -18.13
N TRP A 1085 -10.78 21.14 -18.05
CA TRP A 1085 -9.98 22.07 -17.23
C TRP A 1085 -9.49 23.29 -18.02
N THR A 1086 -9.27 24.41 -17.32
CA THR A 1086 -8.39 25.51 -17.78
C THR A 1086 -7.51 25.95 -16.60
N LEU A 1087 -6.20 26.06 -16.81
CA LEU A 1087 -5.22 26.45 -15.80
C LEU A 1087 -4.96 27.96 -15.87
N GLU A 1088 -5.41 28.72 -14.87
CA GLU A 1088 -4.96 30.09 -14.59
C GLU A 1088 -3.83 30.05 -13.56
N ILE A 1089 -2.63 30.51 -13.92
CA ILE A 1089 -1.56 30.72 -12.94
C ILE A 1089 -1.58 32.18 -12.51
N LYS A 1090 -1.92 32.40 -11.24
CA LYS A 1090 -1.89 33.70 -10.58
C LYS A 1090 -0.69 33.70 -9.62
N VAL A 1091 0.34 34.48 -9.93
CA VAL A 1091 1.43 34.72 -8.97
C VAL A 1091 1.00 35.75 -7.92
N ARG A 1092 1.49 35.55 -6.70
CA ARG A 1092 1.11 36.31 -5.49
C ARG A 1092 1.46 37.81 -5.53
N SER A 1093 2.16 38.29 -6.55
CA SER A 1093 2.52 39.70 -6.75
C SER A 1093 1.40 40.56 -7.35
N GLY A 1094 0.34 39.96 -7.90
CA GLY A 1094 -0.85 40.69 -8.36
C GLY A 1094 -0.77 41.32 -9.76
N GLU A 1095 0.28 41.07 -10.54
CA GLU A 1095 0.26 41.38 -11.98
C GLU A 1095 -0.28 40.21 -12.81
N ILE A 1096 -1.14 40.56 -13.77
CA ILE A 1096 -1.68 39.65 -14.78
C ILE A 1096 -0.91 39.92 -16.07
N VAL A 1097 -0.08 38.98 -16.51
CA VAL A 1097 0.47 39.00 -17.88
C VAL A 1097 -0.30 37.97 -18.70
N SER A 1098 -1.11 38.45 -19.63
CA SER A 1098 -1.84 37.65 -20.61
C SER A 1098 -1.11 37.71 -21.94
N TYR A 1099 -0.64 36.58 -22.47
CA TYR A 1099 -0.49 36.41 -23.92
C TYR A 1099 -0.94 35.03 -24.41
N LEU A 1100 -1.80 35.10 -25.44
CA LEU A 1100 -2.20 34.10 -26.43
C LEU A 1100 -3.29 33.07 -26.10
N ALA A 1101 -4.52 33.43 -26.48
CA ALA A 1101 -5.37 32.56 -27.32
C ALA A 1101 -6.31 33.39 -28.20
N ARG A 1102 -5.84 33.84 -29.37
CA ARG A 1102 -6.70 34.08 -30.54
C ARG A 1102 -5.87 33.91 -31.81
N ASN A 1103 -6.42 33.10 -32.72
CA ASN A 1103 -5.93 32.69 -34.04
C ASN A 1103 -4.89 31.57 -34.06
N PHE A 1104 -5.38 30.31 -34.09
CA PHE A 1104 -4.95 29.34 -35.09
C PHE A 1104 -6.13 28.43 -35.45
N SER A 1105 -7.02 28.96 -36.28
CA SER A 1105 -7.54 28.16 -37.40
C SER A 1105 -6.36 27.71 -38.25
N GLU A 1106 -6.42 26.49 -38.77
CA GLU A 1106 -5.56 25.92 -39.82
C GLU A 1106 -4.62 26.92 -40.50
N LYS A 1107 -3.35 26.92 -40.08
CA LYS A 1107 -2.18 27.16 -40.92
C LYS A 1107 -0.91 26.98 -40.09
N SER A 1108 -0.08 26.06 -40.56
CA SER A 1108 1.36 25.91 -40.32
C SER A 1108 2.02 27.07 -39.56
N MET A 1109 2.66 26.77 -38.43
CA MET A 1109 3.77 27.60 -37.95
C MET A 1109 4.85 26.80 -37.24
N GLU A 1110 6.07 27.12 -37.64
CA GLU A 1110 7.36 26.56 -37.28
C GLU A 1110 7.83 26.97 -35.88
N LYS A 1111 8.78 26.18 -35.36
CA LYS A 1111 9.77 26.47 -34.30
C LYS A 1111 9.78 27.90 -33.74
N ALA A 1112 9.42 28.05 -32.47
CA ALA A 1112 9.90 29.14 -31.61
C ALA A 1112 10.35 28.54 -30.26
N GLY A 1113 11.58 28.86 -29.85
CA GLY A 1113 12.31 28.23 -28.74
C GLY A 1113 11.95 28.71 -27.33
N VAL A 1114 12.54 28.04 -26.34
CA VAL A 1114 12.37 28.27 -24.89
C VAL A 1114 12.97 29.62 -24.46
N ILE A 1115 12.22 30.38 -23.64
CA ILE A 1115 12.62 31.68 -23.04
C ILE A 1115 13.73 31.44 -22.01
N GLY A 1116 14.87 32.15 -22.13
CA GLY A 1116 16.04 31.98 -21.26
C GLY A 1116 16.01 32.82 -19.97
N MET A 1117 16.77 32.39 -18.95
CA MET A 1117 16.89 33.07 -17.65
C MET A 1117 17.31 34.55 -17.71
N GLU A 1118 18.02 34.94 -18.77
CA GLU A 1118 18.46 36.33 -18.99
C GLU A 1118 17.28 37.30 -19.14
N GLU A 1119 16.12 36.81 -19.58
CA GLU A 1119 14.90 37.61 -19.77
C GLU A 1119 14.06 37.75 -18.48
N ILE A 1120 14.25 36.86 -17.49
CA ILE A 1120 13.47 36.81 -16.24
C ILE A 1120 14.11 37.66 -15.12
N MET A 1121 15.44 37.80 -15.12
CA MET A 1121 16.19 38.46 -14.04
C MET A 1121 15.87 39.95 -13.78
N PRO A 1122 15.56 40.78 -14.78
CA PRO A 1122 15.18 42.18 -14.54
C PRO A 1122 13.91 42.31 -13.66
N PHE A 1123 12.95 41.38 -13.81
CA PHE A 1123 11.72 41.34 -13.00
C PHE A 1123 12.00 40.94 -11.54
N PHE A 1124 12.94 40.03 -11.30
CA PHE A 1124 13.39 39.66 -9.97
C PHE A 1124 13.98 40.87 -9.22
N GLU A 1125 14.87 41.63 -9.87
CA GLU A 1125 15.50 42.81 -9.27
C GLU A 1125 14.49 43.91 -8.95
N GLU A 1126 13.49 44.11 -9.82
CA GLU A 1126 12.44 45.10 -9.61
C GLU A 1126 11.50 44.71 -8.46
N TYR A 1127 11.10 43.44 -8.37
CA TYR A 1127 10.27 42.91 -7.29
C TYR A 1127 10.96 43.02 -5.92
N VAL A 1128 12.27 42.68 -5.87
CA VAL A 1128 13.08 42.78 -4.66
C VAL A 1128 13.25 44.24 -4.24
N LYS A 1129 13.56 45.16 -5.16
CA LYS A 1129 13.62 46.61 -4.88
C LYS A 1129 12.29 47.18 -4.41
N SER A 1130 11.18 46.78 -5.03
CA SER A 1130 9.82 47.17 -4.62
C SER A 1130 9.50 46.71 -3.19
N THR A 1131 9.88 45.49 -2.83
CA THR A 1131 9.61 44.93 -1.50
C THR A 1131 10.49 45.56 -0.43
N ALA A 1132 11.77 45.82 -0.73
CA ALA A 1132 12.67 46.55 0.15
C ALA A 1132 12.25 48.01 0.36
N ASN A 1133 11.76 48.69 -0.68
CA ASN A 1133 11.26 50.07 -0.58
C ASN A 1133 9.92 50.19 0.16
N ARG A 1134 9.12 49.14 0.22
CA ARG A 1134 7.91 49.10 1.07
C ARG A 1134 8.22 48.78 2.54
N ALA A 1135 9.45 48.33 2.82
CA ALA A 1135 9.89 47.94 4.14
C ALA A 1135 10.77 49.00 4.85
N LYS A 1136 11.49 49.83 4.08
CA LYS A 1136 11.97 51.14 4.56
C LYS A 1136 10.79 52.09 4.73
#